data_AF-Q480A1-F1
#
_entry.id   AF-Q480A1-F1
#
_cell.length_a   1.000
_cell.length_b   1.000
_cell.length_c   1.000
_cell.angle_alpha   90.00
_cell.angle_beta   90.00
_cell.angle_gamma   90.00
#
_symmetry.space_group_name_H-M   'P 1'
#
loop_
_entity.id
_entity.type
_entity.pdbx_description
1 polymer ?
#
loop_
_entity_poly.entity_id
_entity_poly.type
_entity_poly.pdbx_seq_one_letter_code
_entity_poly.pdbx_strand_id
1 'polypeptide(L)'
;MNYFEQKYSSLLERGCSCDEASLEIIDAYLAGKPIRLKKQKKVNKDNLFWSSKVIWDFSTEVLSSNAFVLALSRYFAQGNTTNFDLLKYIAKNSPSSVGKGVRHSEVVLRPESDKWAEIKKLGETVPGSLTKLIKVCECFQLAHKQRLDLLAQCQKPFEKLSIFEVLSYSSLYAFQGFVEPELSLDREVISTTAKFIALTKIVEWKISTSEPVSFKLTEMKIAESLKVHLSPIIFPSNEDSVIPETLLFQFSELIQAQVELNEFLSRSVVPFCFDDEESYFLNGNQLERTILDNVVNQAWDLNGRKLNLLDGYWFYRGLNEFINSGMAEQQIGSKYYHQWNQTAYIKALGSALLLSEIYGVDKTVSTDNGMNVEVFQALLSLELMLAFYNKDYIEVFFREYENTGQWQGALSMLAMGGLLDTTNNEFQNRFPITWLNWKQKAKNIVGWTVSDVFPKGNLKAAEAILDFWSLDFKKWGSELQNSNRQKLPVLTERPIFKLGNYSVQLPWMMACQLTNVNAINNLRRFANSRPELKDETSRIEERLGESFRKRGFTVLDSYMPSSCDSINPGEIDLICKLDDFVLVIEVKSTYRRSSQREAIGYKNHALRKAGLQIKRKTDAVKHLLLTDNQFKSSLGIGESSHCTAIGWIADTCMEFDHEYFNDFLKVSVEELHIALNDDANLLMDMTELYGDDENDREADSLYQNGFSSESFVDVIENSKIWESLLENGTE
;
A
#
# COMPACT_ATOMS: atom_id res chain seq x y z
N MET A 1 -26.70 -28.67 -17.48
CA MET A 1 -25.63 -28.39 -16.51
C MET A 1 -25.10 -26.99 -16.75
N ASN A 2 -24.86 -26.23 -15.69
CA ASN A 2 -24.19 -24.93 -15.79
C ASN A 2 -22.66 -25.11 -15.91
N TYR A 3 -21.92 -24.00 -16.03
CA TYR A 3 -20.45 -24.02 -16.18
C TYR A 3 -19.73 -24.79 -15.06
N PHE A 4 -20.14 -24.60 -13.79
CA PHE A 4 -19.49 -25.23 -12.64
C PHE A 4 -19.80 -26.72 -12.59
N GLU A 5 -21.04 -27.12 -12.90
CA GLU A 5 -21.44 -28.52 -12.99
C GLU A 5 -20.68 -29.24 -14.12
N GLN A 6 -20.51 -28.60 -15.28
CA GLN A 6 -19.71 -29.14 -16.38
C GLN A 6 -18.22 -29.27 -16.01
N LYS A 7 -17.63 -28.25 -15.37
CA LYS A 7 -16.24 -28.30 -14.91
C LYS A 7 -16.05 -29.43 -13.89
N TYR A 8 -16.98 -29.58 -12.94
CA TYR A 8 -16.95 -30.63 -11.94
C TYR A 8 -16.96 -32.03 -12.58
N SER A 9 -17.94 -32.31 -13.47
CA SER A 9 -18.02 -33.59 -14.18
C SER A 9 -16.75 -33.88 -14.99
N SER A 10 -16.20 -32.88 -15.68
CA SER A 10 -14.96 -33.06 -16.45
C SER A 10 -13.74 -33.36 -15.57
N LEU A 11 -13.66 -32.82 -14.35
CA LEU A 11 -12.58 -33.13 -13.41
C LEU A 11 -12.69 -34.57 -12.89
N LEU A 12 -13.90 -35.04 -12.61
CA LEU A 12 -14.12 -36.44 -12.25
C LEU A 12 -13.76 -37.40 -13.39
N GLU A 13 -14.13 -37.07 -14.63
CA GLU A 13 -13.74 -37.84 -15.82
C GLU A 13 -12.21 -37.92 -16.00
N ARG A 14 -11.48 -36.94 -15.48
CA ARG A 14 -10.01 -36.87 -15.48
C ARG A 14 -9.36 -37.56 -14.27
N GLY A 15 -10.15 -38.17 -13.39
CA GLY A 15 -9.65 -38.92 -12.23
C GLY A 15 -9.40 -38.10 -10.97
N CYS A 16 -9.82 -36.83 -10.91
CA CYS A 16 -9.79 -36.06 -9.65
C CYS A 16 -10.79 -36.67 -8.66
N SER A 17 -10.46 -36.62 -7.37
CA SER A 17 -11.41 -36.92 -6.32
C SER A 17 -12.56 -35.91 -6.28
N CYS A 18 -13.68 -36.28 -5.64
CA CYS A 18 -14.82 -35.38 -5.46
C CYS A 18 -14.44 -34.07 -4.75
N ASP A 19 -13.55 -34.14 -3.76
CA ASP A 19 -13.15 -32.99 -2.96
C ASP A 19 -12.19 -32.07 -3.74
N GLU A 20 -11.21 -32.63 -4.45
CA GLU A 20 -10.35 -31.87 -5.35
C GLU A 20 -11.16 -31.17 -6.44
N ALA A 21 -12.11 -31.89 -7.05
CA ALA A 21 -13.00 -31.33 -8.06
C ALA A 21 -13.87 -30.20 -7.50
N SER A 22 -14.32 -30.32 -6.24
CA SER A 22 -15.11 -29.31 -5.54
C SER A 22 -14.28 -28.04 -5.26
N LEU A 23 -13.07 -28.20 -4.74
CA LEU A 23 -12.15 -27.08 -4.49
C LEU A 23 -11.82 -26.34 -5.79
N GLU A 24 -11.58 -27.07 -6.88
CA GLU A 24 -11.31 -26.50 -8.20
C GLU A 24 -12.47 -25.67 -8.79
N ILE A 25 -13.73 -26.03 -8.52
CA ILE A 25 -14.87 -25.22 -8.95
C ILE A 25 -15.08 -23.99 -8.05
N ILE A 26 -14.78 -24.10 -6.75
CA ILE A 26 -14.78 -22.97 -5.81
C ILE A 26 -13.71 -21.95 -6.25
N ASP A 27 -12.50 -22.41 -6.54
CA ASP A 27 -11.41 -21.55 -6.99
C ASP A 27 -11.70 -20.91 -8.35
N ALA A 28 -12.39 -21.64 -9.25
CA ALA A 28 -12.88 -21.05 -10.49
C ALA A 28 -13.90 -19.92 -10.24
N TYR A 29 -14.81 -20.10 -9.28
CA TYR A 29 -15.77 -19.06 -8.89
C TYR A 29 -15.08 -17.84 -8.27
N LEU A 30 -14.13 -18.06 -7.36
CA LEU A 30 -13.31 -17.01 -6.74
C LEU A 30 -12.45 -16.26 -7.76
N ALA A 31 -11.94 -16.96 -8.78
CA ALA A 31 -11.25 -16.36 -9.94
C ALA A 31 -12.18 -15.63 -10.92
N GLY A 32 -13.49 -15.56 -10.62
CA GLY A 32 -14.47 -14.86 -11.44
C GLY A 32 -14.78 -15.57 -12.75
N LYS A 33 -14.65 -16.90 -12.83
CA LYS A 33 -15.11 -17.68 -13.99
C LYS A 33 -16.64 -17.92 -13.92
N PRO A 34 -17.32 -18.15 -15.06
CA PRO A 34 -16.82 -18.10 -16.44
C PRO A 34 -16.47 -16.66 -16.90
N ILE A 35 -15.48 -16.54 -17.77
CA ILE A 35 -15.07 -15.25 -18.35
C ILE A 35 -16.06 -14.88 -19.47
N ARG A 36 -16.45 -13.60 -19.55
CA ARG A 36 -17.36 -13.11 -20.58
C ARG A 36 -16.70 -13.21 -21.96
N LEU A 37 -17.27 -13.99 -22.87
CA LEU A 37 -16.96 -13.89 -24.30
C LEU A 37 -17.63 -12.61 -24.83
N LYS A 38 -16.92 -11.84 -25.68
CA LYS A 38 -17.26 -10.48 -26.16
C LYS A 38 -18.69 -10.29 -26.73
N LYS A 39 -19.47 -11.36 -26.93
CA LYS A 39 -20.82 -11.35 -27.53
C LYS A 39 -21.96 -11.87 -26.62
N GLN A 40 -21.73 -12.23 -25.36
CA GLN A 40 -22.78 -12.77 -24.48
C GLN A 40 -23.36 -11.74 -23.49
N LYS A 41 -24.65 -11.93 -23.13
CA LYS A 41 -25.34 -11.21 -22.04
C LYS A 41 -24.55 -11.37 -20.74
N LYS A 42 -24.63 -10.38 -19.85
CA LYS A 42 -23.96 -10.38 -18.54
C LYS A 42 -24.48 -11.58 -17.73
N VAL A 43 -23.64 -12.60 -17.60
CA VAL A 43 -23.93 -13.78 -16.77
C VAL A 43 -23.74 -13.40 -15.30
N ASN A 44 -24.76 -13.59 -14.47
CA ASN A 44 -24.62 -13.47 -13.02
C ASN A 44 -23.88 -14.71 -12.50
N LYS A 45 -22.56 -14.57 -12.30
CA LYS A 45 -21.66 -15.66 -11.91
C LYS A 45 -21.97 -16.15 -10.49
N ASP A 46 -22.39 -15.25 -9.61
CA ASP A 46 -22.76 -15.57 -8.24
C ASP A 46 -24.03 -16.45 -8.27
N ASN A 47 -25.08 -16.03 -9.00
CA ASN A 47 -26.26 -16.87 -9.20
C ASN A 47 -25.91 -18.23 -9.82
N LEU A 48 -25.05 -18.28 -10.84
CA LEU A 48 -24.65 -19.55 -11.46
C LEU A 48 -23.98 -20.50 -10.47
N PHE A 49 -23.04 -19.99 -9.66
CA PHE A 49 -22.34 -20.82 -8.68
C PHE A 49 -23.33 -21.30 -7.62
N TRP A 50 -23.99 -20.38 -6.92
CA TRP A 50 -24.87 -20.68 -5.78
C TRP A 50 -26.17 -21.42 -6.13
N SER A 51 -26.53 -21.53 -7.41
CA SER A 51 -27.62 -22.40 -7.88
C SER A 51 -27.16 -23.77 -8.37
N SER A 52 -25.85 -24.08 -8.33
CA SER A 52 -25.31 -25.35 -8.83
C SER A 52 -25.70 -26.50 -7.90
N LYS A 53 -26.14 -27.63 -8.48
CA LYS A 53 -26.52 -28.80 -7.68
C LYS A 53 -25.35 -29.42 -6.94
N VAL A 54 -24.15 -29.37 -7.52
CA VAL A 54 -22.92 -29.94 -6.96
C VAL A 54 -22.60 -29.41 -5.55
N ILE A 55 -23.00 -28.18 -5.20
CA ILE A 55 -22.71 -27.63 -3.85
C ILE A 55 -23.43 -28.41 -2.74
N TRP A 56 -24.58 -29.01 -3.06
CA TRP A 56 -25.32 -29.86 -2.09
C TRP A 56 -24.58 -31.15 -1.75
N ASP A 57 -23.61 -31.55 -2.57
CA ASP A 57 -22.85 -32.79 -2.43
C ASP A 57 -21.45 -32.55 -1.87
N PHE A 58 -21.13 -31.31 -1.45
CA PHE A 58 -19.83 -31.00 -0.83
C PHE A 58 -19.65 -31.73 0.51
N SER A 59 -18.48 -32.33 0.69
CA SER A 59 -18.06 -32.95 1.95
C SER A 59 -17.90 -31.90 3.07
N THR A 60 -17.88 -32.36 4.32
CA THR A 60 -17.62 -31.47 5.47
C THR A 60 -16.25 -30.83 5.38
N GLU A 61 -15.27 -31.55 4.83
CA GLU A 61 -13.91 -31.11 4.56
C GLU A 61 -13.90 -29.94 3.57
N VAL A 62 -14.61 -30.08 2.43
CA VAL A 62 -14.75 -29.00 1.44
C VAL A 62 -15.49 -27.80 2.03
N LEU A 63 -16.58 -28.02 2.75
CA LEU A 63 -17.33 -26.95 3.42
C LEU A 63 -16.52 -26.22 4.49
N SER A 64 -15.49 -26.86 5.05
CA SER A 64 -14.60 -26.29 6.07
C SER A 64 -13.32 -25.67 5.48
N SER A 65 -13.12 -25.77 4.17
CA SER A 65 -11.95 -25.21 3.49
C SER A 65 -11.94 -23.67 3.47
N ASN A 66 -10.74 -23.09 3.51
CA ASN A 66 -10.55 -21.64 3.37
C ASN A 66 -11.13 -21.10 2.06
N ALA A 67 -11.01 -21.85 0.96
CA ALA A 67 -11.59 -21.48 -0.33
C ALA A 67 -13.12 -21.34 -0.23
N PHE A 68 -13.80 -22.26 0.47
CA PHE A 68 -15.26 -22.17 0.64
C PHE A 68 -15.67 -21.03 1.58
N VAL A 69 -14.91 -20.76 2.65
CA VAL A 69 -15.13 -19.59 3.51
C VAL A 69 -15.04 -18.29 2.71
N LEU A 70 -14.05 -18.15 1.81
CA LEU A 70 -13.95 -17.00 0.92
C LEU A 70 -15.14 -16.91 -0.05
N ALA A 71 -15.65 -18.03 -0.53
CA ALA A 71 -16.85 -18.06 -1.36
C ALA A 71 -18.07 -17.55 -0.57
N LEU A 72 -18.26 -18.01 0.67
CA LEU A 72 -19.30 -17.55 1.58
C LEU A 72 -19.16 -16.06 1.91
N SER A 73 -17.94 -15.59 2.20
CA SER A 73 -17.67 -14.15 2.38
C SER A 73 -18.14 -13.34 1.18
N ARG A 74 -17.79 -13.76 -0.03
CA ARG A 74 -18.29 -13.12 -1.26
C ARG A 74 -19.81 -13.20 -1.40
N TYR A 75 -20.45 -14.29 -0.99
CA TYR A 75 -21.91 -14.40 -0.98
C TYR A 75 -22.57 -13.38 -0.05
N PHE A 76 -22.03 -13.19 1.16
CA PHE A 76 -22.53 -12.20 2.13
C PHE A 76 -22.11 -10.76 1.79
N ALA A 77 -21.08 -10.58 0.96
CA ALA A 77 -20.62 -9.27 0.50
C ALA A 77 -21.54 -8.62 -0.56
N GLN A 78 -22.37 -9.40 -1.26
CA GLN A 78 -23.18 -8.94 -2.41
C GLN A 78 -24.69 -8.96 -2.13
N GLY A 79 -25.49 -8.18 -2.86
CA GLY A 79 -26.96 -8.11 -2.67
C GLY A 79 -27.83 -8.80 -3.73
N ASN A 80 -27.23 -9.40 -4.76
CA ASN A 80 -27.92 -9.82 -6.00
C ASN A 80 -28.30 -11.30 -6.09
N THR A 81 -27.79 -12.14 -5.20
CA THR A 81 -27.93 -13.61 -5.24
C THR A 81 -28.41 -14.10 -3.89
N THR A 82 -29.45 -14.94 -3.84
CA THR A 82 -29.90 -15.63 -2.63
C THR A 82 -30.18 -17.11 -2.90
N ASN A 83 -29.80 -17.98 -1.97
CA ASN A 83 -30.22 -19.38 -1.93
C ASN A 83 -30.35 -19.82 -0.46
N PHE A 84 -31.44 -19.40 0.18
CA PHE A 84 -31.65 -19.60 1.61
C PHE A 84 -31.72 -21.08 2.01
N ASP A 85 -32.25 -21.96 1.16
CA ASP A 85 -32.32 -23.39 1.46
C ASP A 85 -30.93 -24.03 1.47
N LEU A 86 -30.08 -23.68 0.51
CA LEU A 86 -28.69 -24.12 0.50
C LEU A 86 -27.92 -23.56 1.71
N LEU A 87 -28.12 -22.30 2.07
CA LEU A 87 -27.50 -21.73 3.27
C LEU A 87 -27.91 -22.46 4.55
N LYS A 88 -29.19 -22.83 4.70
CA LYS A 88 -29.65 -23.64 5.85
C LYS A 88 -28.95 -24.99 5.89
N TYR A 89 -28.77 -25.62 4.73
CA TYR A 89 -28.03 -26.87 4.62
C TYR A 89 -26.57 -26.68 5.04
N ILE A 90 -25.88 -25.67 4.50
CA ILE A 90 -24.48 -25.38 4.84
C ILE A 90 -24.34 -25.04 6.33
N ALA A 91 -25.23 -24.20 6.89
CA ALA A 91 -25.18 -23.81 8.30
C ALA A 91 -25.37 -24.99 9.26
N LYS A 92 -26.11 -26.02 8.86
CA LYS A 92 -26.26 -27.25 9.65
C LYS A 92 -25.02 -28.15 9.59
N ASN A 93 -24.36 -28.23 8.43
CA ASN A 93 -23.21 -29.13 8.23
C ASN A 93 -21.86 -28.50 8.61
N SER A 94 -21.70 -27.19 8.40
CA SER A 94 -20.50 -26.44 8.78
C SER A 94 -20.86 -25.04 9.31
N PRO A 95 -21.39 -24.95 10.56
CA PRO A 95 -21.77 -23.67 11.17
C PRO A 95 -20.57 -22.72 11.35
N SER A 96 -19.36 -23.27 11.57
CA SER A 96 -18.14 -22.49 11.71
C SER A 96 -17.81 -21.72 10.42
N SER A 97 -17.87 -22.39 9.26
CA SER A 97 -17.62 -21.74 7.96
C SER A 97 -18.61 -20.64 7.63
N VAL A 98 -19.89 -20.82 7.99
CA VAL A 98 -20.90 -19.74 7.84
C VAL A 98 -20.54 -18.56 8.74
N GLY A 99 -20.17 -18.82 10.00
CA GLY A 99 -19.72 -17.77 10.92
C GLY A 99 -18.53 -16.99 10.39
N LYS A 100 -17.48 -17.69 9.92
CA LYS A 100 -16.31 -17.08 9.28
C LYS A 100 -16.70 -16.30 8.03
N GLY A 101 -17.54 -16.86 7.16
CA GLY A 101 -18.05 -16.17 5.98
C GLY A 101 -18.79 -14.87 6.30
N VAL A 102 -19.61 -14.85 7.37
CA VAL A 102 -20.28 -13.64 7.84
C VAL A 102 -19.26 -12.59 8.30
N ARG A 103 -18.29 -12.98 9.14
CA ARG A 103 -17.20 -12.10 9.62
C ARG A 103 -16.40 -11.52 8.46
N HIS A 104 -15.84 -12.38 7.62
CA HIS A 104 -14.95 -12.04 6.51
C HIS A 104 -15.65 -11.22 5.41
N SER A 105 -16.98 -11.18 5.38
CA SER A 105 -17.75 -10.36 4.42
C SER A 105 -17.90 -8.90 4.83
N GLU A 106 -17.49 -8.56 6.06
CA GLU A 106 -17.65 -7.24 6.67
C GLU A 106 -19.11 -6.73 6.64
N VAL A 107 -20.09 -7.64 6.55
CA VAL A 107 -21.52 -7.30 6.60
C VAL A 107 -21.90 -6.62 7.92
N VAL A 108 -21.06 -6.78 8.97
CA VAL A 108 -21.14 -6.04 10.23
C VAL A 108 -21.16 -4.52 10.01
N LEU A 109 -20.48 -4.00 8.98
CA LEU A 109 -20.50 -2.57 8.65
C LEU A 109 -21.73 -2.13 7.83
N ARG A 110 -22.65 -3.06 7.50
CA ARG A 110 -23.80 -2.84 6.60
C ARG A 110 -25.10 -3.36 7.24
N PRO A 111 -25.54 -2.80 8.38
CA PRO A 111 -26.72 -3.25 9.12
C PRO A 111 -28.02 -3.17 8.32
N GLU A 112 -28.11 -2.26 7.34
CA GLU A 112 -29.33 -2.07 6.53
C GLU A 112 -29.35 -2.94 5.25
N SER A 113 -28.40 -3.86 5.08
CA SER A 113 -28.33 -4.70 3.88
C SER A 113 -29.32 -5.88 3.91
N ASP A 114 -29.87 -6.25 2.75
CA ASP A 114 -30.72 -7.46 2.62
C ASP A 114 -30.00 -8.74 3.08
N LYS A 115 -28.67 -8.76 2.94
CA LYS A 115 -27.84 -9.86 3.44
C LYS A 115 -27.82 -9.96 4.95
N TRP A 116 -27.79 -8.83 5.65
CA TRP A 116 -27.93 -8.84 7.10
C TRP A 116 -29.29 -9.39 7.53
N ALA A 117 -30.37 -9.02 6.84
CA ALA A 117 -31.70 -9.59 7.09
C ALA A 117 -31.75 -11.11 6.84
N GLU A 118 -31.12 -11.60 5.76
CA GLU A 118 -31.00 -13.04 5.47
C GLU A 118 -30.24 -13.79 6.56
N ILE A 119 -29.14 -13.22 7.07
CA ILE A 119 -28.32 -13.80 8.16
C ILE A 119 -29.14 -13.88 9.46
N LYS A 120 -29.89 -12.84 9.83
CA LYS A 120 -30.76 -12.87 11.02
C LYS A 120 -31.80 -13.98 10.92
N LYS A 121 -32.48 -14.09 9.77
CA LYS A 121 -33.43 -15.17 9.50
C LYS A 121 -32.78 -16.56 9.55
N LEU A 122 -31.54 -16.68 9.08
CA LEU A 122 -30.77 -17.92 9.17
C LEU A 122 -30.49 -18.29 10.63
N GLY A 123 -30.10 -17.31 11.47
CA GLY A 123 -29.86 -17.50 12.90
C GLY A 123 -31.11 -17.84 13.71
N GLU A 124 -32.30 -17.45 13.27
CA GLU A 124 -33.59 -17.90 13.82
C GLU A 124 -33.89 -19.37 13.47
N THR A 125 -33.49 -19.79 12.26
CA THR A 125 -33.81 -21.13 11.73
C THR A 125 -32.79 -22.20 12.16
N VAL A 126 -31.53 -21.81 12.32
CA VAL A 126 -30.41 -22.65 12.75
C VAL A 126 -29.75 -21.99 13.97
N PRO A 127 -30.42 -22.03 15.14
CA PRO A 127 -29.92 -21.35 16.33
C PRO A 127 -28.64 -22.00 16.86
N GLY A 128 -27.83 -21.24 17.61
CA GLY A 128 -26.59 -21.73 18.20
C GLY A 128 -25.48 -20.69 18.15
N SER A 129 -24.32 -21.08 17.63
CA SER A 129 -23.16 -20.18 17.45
C SER A 129 -23.49 -18.96 16.58
N LEU A 130 -24.32 -19.13 15.54
CA LEU A 130 -24.73 -18.05 14.64
C LEU A 130 -25.56 -16.97 15.37
N THR A 131 -26.46 -17.36 16.26
CA THR A 131 -27.24 -16.41 17.08
C THR A 131 -26.33 -15.59 18.00
N LYS A 132 -25.28 -16.20 18.57
CA LYS A 132 -24.28 -15.48 19.38
C LYS A 132 -23.49 -14.48 18.52
N LEU A 133 -23.03 -14.91 17.34
CA LEU A 133 -22.32 -14.05 16.39
C LEU A 133 -23.18 -12.86 15.96
N ILE A 134 -24.48 -13.07 15.70
CA ILE A 134 -25.39 -11.98 15.33
C ILE A 134 -25.42 -10.89 16.41
N LYS A 135 -25.54 -11.26 17.68
CA LYS A 135 -25.54 -10.30 18.80
C LYS A 135 -24.21 -9.54 18.91
N VAL A 136 -23.09 -10.23 18.69
CA VAL A 136 -21.76 -9.58 18.63
C VAL A 136 -21.72 -8.55 17.50
N CYS A 137 -22.16 -8.92 16.30
CA CYS A 137 -22.25 -7.99 15.17
C CYS A 137 -23.15 -6.77 15.46
N GLU A 138 -24.28 -6.95 16.16
CA GLU A 138 -25.16 -5.85 16.56
C GLU A 138 -24.47 -4.86 17.50
N CYS A 139 -23.63 -5.34 18.43
CA CYS A 139 -22.80 -4.48 19.27
C CYS A 139 -21.78 -3.67 18.46
N PHE A 140 -21.09 -4.31 17.50
CA PHE A 140 -20.19 -3.62 16.57
C PHE A 140 -20.92 -2.58 15.72
N GLN A 141 -22.13 -2.90 15.23
CA GLN A 141 -22.97 -1.99 14.44
C GLN A 141 -23.36 -0.75 15.24
N LEU A 142 -23.73 -0.92 16.51
CA LEU A 142 -24.03 0.19 17.40
C LEU A 142 -22.79 1.07 17.66
N ALA A 143 -21.65 0.44 17.98
CA ALA A 143 -20.39 1.13 18.22
C ALA A 143 -19.90 1.90 16.98
N HIS A 144 -20.06 1.33 15.79
CA HIS A 144 -19.76 2.00 14.53
C HIS A 144 -20.68 3.20 14.30
N LYS A 145 -21.99 3.03 14.52
CA LYS A 145 -22.98 4.12 14.36
C LYS A 145 -22.69 5.30 15.28
N GLN A 146 -22.36 5.05 16.55
CA GLN A 146 -22.03 6.12 17.50
C GLN A 146 -20.85 6.97 17.02
N ARG A 147 -19.82 6.35 16.45
CA ARG A 147 -18.64 7.04 15.91
C ARG A 147 -18.96 7.82 14.63
N LEU A 148 -19.79 7.26 13.74
CA LEU A 148 -20.30 7.99 12.57
C LEU A 148 -21.12 9.21 12.98
N ASP A 149 -22.00 9.07 13.98
CA ASP A 149 -22.84 10.15 14.49
C ASP A 149 -22.00 11.26 15.15
N LEU A 150 -20.95 10.90 15.91
CA LEU A 150 -19.98 11.84 16.47
C LEU A 150 -19.21 12.58 15.36
N LEU A 151 -18.65 11.85 14.40
CA LEU A 151 -17.92 12.43 13.27
C LEU A 151 -18.80 13.40 12.49
N ALA A 152 -20.06 13.03 12.21
CA ALA A 152 -21.01 13.88 11.53
C ALA A 152 -21.32 15.16 12.32
N GLN A 153 -21.31 15.13 13.66
CA GLN A 153 -21.45 16.33 14.49
C GLN A 153 -20.23 17.24 14.37
N CYS A 154 -19.02 16.69 14.49
CA CYS A 154 -17.77 17.44 14.37
C CYS A 154 -17.53 18.02 12.96
N GLN A 155 -18.16 17.44 11.93
CA GLN A 155 -18.09 17.94 10.55
C GLN A 155 -18.92 19.22 10.32
N LYS A 156 -20.02 19.43 11.07
CA LYS A 156 -20.96 20.54 10.84
C LYS A 156 -20.34 21.94 10.79
N PRO A 157 -19.41 22.32 11.69
CA PRO A 157 -18.79 23.65 11.64
C PRO A 157 -18.05 23.94 10.33
N PHE A 158 -17.59 22.89 9.64
CA PHE A 158 -16.75 22.99 8.46
C PHE A 158 -17.53 22.87 7.14
N GLU A 159 -18.84 22.64 7.17
CA GLU A 159 -19.68 22.46 5.96
C GLU A 159 -19.59 23.67 5.02
N LYS A 160 -19.57 24.88 5.56
CA LYS A 160 -19.57 26.13 4.78
C LYS A 160 -18.18 26.61 4.38
N LEU A 161 -17.12 26.10 5.03
CA LEU A 161 -15.75 26.52 4.72
C LEU A 161 -15.33 26.06 3.33
N SER A 162 -14.40 26.75 2.70
CA SER A 162 -13.75 26.26 1.48
C SER A 162 -12.75 25.14 1.81
N ILE A 163 -12.38 24.34 0.80
CA ILE A 163 -11.34 23.31 1.00
C ILE A 163 -9.99 23.95 1.38
N PHE A 164 -9.70 25.15 0.88
CA PHE A 164 -8.49 25.89 1.23
C PHE A 164 -8.48 26.31 2.72
N GLU A 165 -9.62 26.69 3.27
CA GLU A 165 -9.77 26.99 4.71
C GLU A 165 -9.62 25.74 5.57
N VAL A 166 -10.22 24.61 5.19
CA VAL A 166 -10.03 23.33 5.90
C VAL A 166 -8.56 22.90 5.90
N LEU A 167 -7.86 23.05 4.76
CA LEU A 167 -6.42 22.82 4.67
C LEU A 167 -5.60 23.82 5.51
N SER A 168 -6.08 25.05 5.69
CA SER A 168 -5.41 26.04 6.54
C SER A 168 -5.50 25.64 8.02
N TYR A 169 -6.68 25.21 8.48
CA TYR A 169 -6.86 24.68 9.84
C TYR A 169 -6.07 23.39 10.08
N SER A 170 -6.00 22.49 9.09
CA SER A 170 -5.18 21.28 9.23
C SER A 170 -3.70 21.59 9.42
N SER A 171 -3.23 22.68 8.80
CA SER A 171 -1.85 23.10 8.96
C SER A 171 -1.58 23.78 10.30
N LEU A 172 -2.48 24.65 10.76
CA LEU A 172 -2.40 25.23 12.10
C LEU A 172 -2.40 24.13 13.17
N TYR A 173 -3.32 23.17 13.05
CA TYR A 173 -3.41 22.01 13.92
C TYR A 173 -2.07 21.26 13.98
N ALA A 174 -1.46 20.96 12.83
CA ALA A 174 -0.19 20.24 12.81
C ALA A 174 0.97 21.02 13.46
N PHE A 175 1.08 22.33 13.24
CA PHE A 175 2.13 23.14 13.86
C PHE A 175 1.95 23.28 15.37
N GLN A 176 0.72 23.41 15.85
CA GLN A 176 0.43 23.33 17.29
C GLN A 176 0.88 21.96 17.84
N GLY A 177 0.50 20.88 17.16
CA GLY A 177 0.82 19.50 17.54
C GLY A 177 2.30 19.13 17.61
N PHE A 178 3.18 19.89 16.94
CA PHE A 178 4.63 19.69 17.05
C PHE A 178 5.18 20.00 18.44
N VAL A 179 4.52 20.89 19.18
CA VAL A 179 4.99 21.35 20.51
C VAL A 179 3.97 21.09 21.62
N GLU A 180 2.71 20.86 21.26
CA GLU A 180 1.62 20.49 22.15
C GLU A 180 1.00 19.17 21.65
N PRO A 181 1.57 17.99 22.03
CA PRO A 181 1.11 16.71 21.51
C PRO A 181 -0.37 16.46 21.76
N GLU A 182 -1.12 16.17 20.71
CA GLU A 182 -2.55 15.96 20.78
C GLU A 182 -2.90 14.54 21.17
N LEU A 183 -3.94 14.44 21.98
CA LEU A 183 -4.40 13.18 22.53
C LEU A 183 -5.65 12.69 21.79
N SER A 184 -5.75 11.38 21.64
CA SER A 184 -6.96 10.67 21.23
C SER A 184 -8.03 10.76 22.31
N LEU A 185 -9.24 10.28 22.01
CA LEU A 185 -10.32 10.19 23.01
C LEU A 185 -9.94 9.29 24.20
N ASP A 186 -9.06 8.32 23.96
CA ASP A 186 -8.49 7.41 24.97
C ASP A 186 -7.24 7.99 25.67
N ARG A 187 -6.88 9.24 25.39
CA ARG A 187 -5.74 9.98 25.95
C ARG A 187 -4.36 9.48 25.53
N GLU A 188 -4.26 8.78 24.40
CA GLU A 188 -3.00 8.40 23.78
C GLU A 188 -2.53 9.46 22.77
N VAL A 189 -1.23 9.65 22.59
CA VAL A 189 -0.71 10.59 21.59
C VAL A 189 -1.08 10.12 20.18
N ILE A 190 -1.69 11.00 19.38
CA ILE A 190 -2.05 10.69 18.00
C ILE A 190 -0.79 10.71 17.13
N SER A 191 -0.46 9.57 16.52
CA SER A 191 0.69 9.46 15.61
C SER A 191 0.53 10.28 14.33
N THR A 192 1.63 10.68 13.71
CA THR A 192 1.63 11.39 12.42
C THR A 192 0.89 10.61 11.32
N THR A 193 1.06 9.29 11.28
CA THR A 193 0.35 8.41 10.34
C THR A 193 -1.17 8.46 10.56
N ALA A 194 -1.64 8.40 11.82
CA ALA A 194 -3.06 8.52 12.14
C ALA A 194 -3.62 9.89 11.72
N LYS A 195 -2.87 10.98 11.94
CA LYS A 195 -3.22 12.33 11.48
C LYS A 195 -3.36 12.40 9.95
N PHE A 196 -2.44 11.80 9.19
CA PHE A 196 -2.52 11.77 7.72
C PHE A 196 -3.73 10.99 7.19
N ILE A 197 -4.02 9.83 7.78
CA ILE A 197 -5.18 9.03 7.39
C ILE A 197 -6.47 9.79 7.72
N ALA A 198 -6.56 10.39 8.92
CA ALA A 198 -7.70 11.19 9.32
C ALA A 198 -7.92 12.40 8.40
N LEU A 199 -6.86 13.16 8.12
CA LEU A 199 -6.93 14.30 7.21
C LEU A 199 -7.35 13.89 5.80
N THR A 200 -6.84 12.76 5.29
CA THR A 200 -7.26 12.23 3.98
C THR A 200 -8.78 11.98 3.95
N LYS A 201 -9.35 11.39 5.01
CA LYS A 201 -10.80 11.15 5.10
C LYS A 201 -11.62 12.44 5.26
N ILE A 202 -11.13 13.42 6.02
CA ILE A 202 -11.76 14.72 6.14
C ILE A 202 -11.75 15.46 4.80
N VAL A 203 -10.65 15.42 4.05
CA VAL A 203 -10.56 16.03 2.72
C VAL A 203 -11.45 15.29 1.71
N GLU A 204 -11.49 13.96 1.72
CA GLU A 204 -12.42 13.16 0.89
C GLU A 204 -13.87 13.57 1.15
N TRP A 205 -14.27 13.68 2.43
CA TRP A 205 -15.60 14.17 2.83
C TRP A 205 -15.84 15.58 2.29
N LYS A 206 -14.88 16.49 2.49
CA LYS A 206 -15.05 17.89 2.11
C LYS A 206 -15.17 18.07 0.60
N ILE A 207 -14.39 17.31 -0.17
CA ILE A 207 -14.47 17.30 -1.64
C ILE A 207 -15.80 16.71 -2.10
N SER A 208 -16.24 15.60 -1.49
CA SER A 208 -17.48 14.90 -1.88
C SER A 208 -18.75 15.74 -1.64
N THR A 209 -18.71 16.66 -0.68
CA THR A 209 -19.83 17.54 -0.31
C THR A 209 -19.72 18.94 -0.92
N SER A 210 -18.62 19.25 -1.60
CA SER A 210 -18.36 20.56 -2.19
C SER A 210 -18.97 20.74 -3.58
N GLU A 211 -19.45 21.95 -3.87
CA GLU A 211 -19.87 22.31 -5.23
C GLU A 211 -18.66 22.49 -6.16
N PRO A 212 -18.76 22.17 -7.47
CA PRO A 212 -17.63 22.27 -8.41
C PRO A 212 -16.95 23.65 -8.48
N VAL A 213 -17.67 24.74 -8.16
CA VAL A 213 -17.12 26.11 -8.15
C VAL A 213 -16.13 26.35 -6.99
N SER A 214 -16.20 25.56 -5.92
CA SER A 214 -15.32 25.70 -4.75
C SER A 214 -13.88 25.28 -5.06
N PHE A 215 -13.66 24.46 -6.09
CA PHE A 215 -12.32 24.04 -6.53
C PHE A 215 -11.57 25.12 -7.33
N LYS A 216 -12.19 26.28 -7.59
CA LYS A 216 -11.54 27.42 -8.25
C LYS A 216 -11.03 28.42 -7.22
N LEU A 217 -9.72 28.36 -6.95
CA LEU A 217 -9.01 29.31 -6.12
C LEU A 217 -8.56 30.55 -6.92
N THR A 218 -8.56 31.71 -6.28
CA THR A 218 -8.18 33.02 -6.86
C THR A 218 -7.48 33.85 -5.79
N GLU A 219 -6.64 34.81 -6.16
CA GLU A 219 -5.94 35.69 -5.20
C GLU A 219 -6.90 36.37 -4.21
N MET A 220 -8.05 36.86 -4.68
CA MET A 220 -9.08 37.48 -3.83
C MET A 220 -9.59 36.52 -2.75
N LYS A 221 -10.06 35.33 -3.14
CA LYS A 221 -10.49 34.28 -2.19
C LYS A 221 -9.38 33.87 -1.21
N ILE A 222 -8.13 33.81 -1.66
CA ILE A 222 -6.99 33.50 -0.79
C ILE A 222 -6.82 34.62 0.24
N ALA A 223 -6.78 35.89 -0.18
CA ALA A 223 -6.64 37.03 0.71
C ALA A 223 -7.79 37.13 1.72
N GLU A 224 -9.04 36.93 1.29
CA GLU A 224 -10.22 36.89 2.15
C GLU A 224 -10.12 35.75 3.17
N SER A 225 -9.76 34.55 2.73
CA SER A 225 -9.58 33.39 3.60
C SER A 225 -8.49 33.62 4.64
N LEU A 226 -7.31 34.12 4.22
CA LEU A 226 -6.20 34.43 5.12
C LEU A 226 -6.58 35.49 6.15
N LYS A 227 -7.31 36.53 5.73
CA LYS A 227 -7.75 37.61 6.63
C LYS A 227 -8.66 37.07 7.74
N VAL A 228 -9.58 36.16 7.41
CA VAL A 228 -10.59 35.68 8.36
C VAL A 228 -10.09 34.52 9.21
N HIS A 229 -9.37 33.56 8.60
CA HIS A 229 -9.12 32.26 9.23
C HIS A 229 -7.69 32.07 9.73
N LEU A 230 -6.72 32.80 9.19
CA LEU A 230 -5.31 32.58 9.50
C LEU A 230 -4.67 33.76 10.23
N SER A 231 -4.77 34.95 9.66
CA SER A 231 -4.14 36.17 10.17
C SER A 231 -4.50 36.48 11.63
N PRO A 232 -5.76 36.32 12.10
CA PRO A 232 -6.11 36.61 13.49
C PRO A 232 -5.49 35.63 14.49
N ILE A 233 -5.06 34.45 14.05
CA ILE A 233 -4.38 33.45 14.91
C ILE A 233 -2.88 33.73 14.95
N ILE A 234 -2.26 34.04 13.80
CA ILE A 234 -0.80 34.11 13.68
C ILE A 234 -0.24 35.51 13.93
N PHE A 235 -1.00 36.58 13.70
CA PHE A 235 -0.52 37.95 13.88
C PHE A 235 -1.23 38.62 15.06
N PRO A 236 -0.50 39.33 15.92
CA PRO A 236 -1.11 40.13 16.97
C PRO A 236 -1.98 41.22 16.33
N SER A 237 -3.28 41.24 16.65
CA SER A 237 -4.21 42.26 16.16
C SER A 237 -5.26 42.60 17.22
N ASN A 238 -5.90 43.76 17.08
CA ASN A 238 -7.05 44.15 17.89
C ASN A 238 -8.38 43.56 17.34
N GLU A 239 -8.33 42.77 16.27
CA GLU A 239 -9.51 42.10 15.70
C GLU A 239 -9.84 40.86 16.54
N ASP A 240 -11.12 40.50 16.61
CA ASP A 240 -11.62 39.38 17.42
C ASP A 240 -11.16 38.02 16.83
N SER A 241 -10.29 37.29 17.56
CA SER A 241 -9.78 35.97 17.19
C SER A 241 -10.68 34.81 17.65
N VAL A 242 -11.80 35.08 18.34
CA VAL A 242 -12.66 34.05 18.95
C VAL A 242 -13.19 33.05 17.92
N ILE A 243 -13.63 33.52 16.75
CA ILE A 243 -14.17 32.64 15.69
C ILE A 243 -13.09 31.69 15.16
N PRO A 244 -11.95 32.17 14.63
CA PRO A 244 -10.93 31.28 14.09
C PRO A 244 -10.29 30.37 15.17
N GLU A 245 -10.14 30.83 16.42
CA GLU A 245 -9.69 29.97 17.53
C GLU A 245 -10.70 28.87 17.85
N THR A 246 -12.00 29.19 17.87
CA THR A 246 -13.07 28.19 18.07
C THR A 246 -13.05 27.15 16.96
N LEU A 247 -12.86 27.57 15.70
CA LEU A 247 -12.76 26.65 14.57
C LEU A 247 -11.50 25.77 14.64
N LEU A 248 -10.37 26.30 15.11
CA LEU A 248 -9.16 25.49 15.32
C LEU A 248 -9.39 24.42 16.40
N PHE A 249 -10.02 24.79 17.52
CA PHE A 249 -10.41 23.83 18.55
C PHE A 249 -11.36 22.75 18.02
N GLN A 250 -12.42 23.15 17.31
CA GLN A 250 -13.36 22.22 16.68
C GLN A 250 -12.69 21.35 15.61
N PHE A 251 -11.62 21.82 14.97
CA PHE A 251 -10.87 21.04 14.00
C PHE A 251 -10.08 19.93 14.70
N SER A 252 -9.52 20.20 15.89
CA SER A 252 -8.94 19.16 16.74
C SER A 252 -9.98 18.11 17.12
N GLU A 253 -11.20 18.50 17.50
CA GLU A 253 -12.29 17.56 17.79
C GLU A 253 -12.66 16.71 16.55
N LEU A 254 -12.67 17.33 15.36
CA LEU A 254 -12.91 16.62 14.10
C LEU A 254 -11.82 15.60 13.79
N ILE A 255 -10.54 15.94 14.00
CA ILE A 255 -9.43 15.00 13.84
C ILE A 255 -9.58 13.85 14.84
N GLN A 256 -9.85 14.13 16.12
CA GLN A 256 -10.04 13.09 17.14
C GLN A 256 -11.19 12.15 16.79
N ALA A 257 -12.36 12.67 16.39
CA ALA A 257 -13.50 11.86 15.98
C ALA A 257 -13.20 11.00 14.74
N GLN A 258 -12.44 11.52 13.78
CA GLN A 258 -12.03 10.78 12.60
C GLN A 258 -10.98 9.71 12.92
N VAL A 259 -10.02 10.00 13.80
CA VAL A 259 -9.04 9.04 14.31
C VAL A 259 -9.75 7.91 15.06
N GLU A 260 -10.69 8.24 15.94
CA GLU A 260 -11.49 7.24 16.67
C GLU A 260 -12.23 6.29 15.73
N LEU A 261 -12.86 6.82 14.67
CA LEU A 261 -13.50 5.97 13.65
C LEU A 261 -12.47 5.08 12.93
N ASN A 262 -11.32 5.64 12.55
CA ASN A 262 -10.28 4.89 11.85
C ASN A 262 -9.70 3.77 12.73
N GLU A 263 -9.39 4.06 13.99
CA GLU A 263 -8.85 3.10 14.96
C GLU A 263 -9.88 2.02 15.32
N PHE A 264 -11.16 2.37 15.45
CA PHE A 264 -12.21 1.37 15.59
C PHE A 264 -12.27 0.42 14.40
N LEU A 265 -12.16 0.94 13.18
CA LEU A 265 -12.14 0.12 11.98
C LEU A 265 -10.88 -0.77 11.92
N SER A 266 -9.70 -0.22 12.20
CA SER A 266 -8.43 -0.94 12.10
C SER A 266 -8.15 -1.90 13.26
N ARG A 267 -8.42 -1.50 14.51
CA ARG A 267 -8.09 -2.28 15.72
C ARG A 267 -9.23 -3.16 16.22
N SER A 268 -10.47 -2.89 15.82
CA SER A 268 -11.62 -3.69 16.27
C SER A 268 -12.28 -4.45 15.12
N VAL A 269 -12.64 -3.75 14.04
CA VAL A 269 -13.41 -4.38 12.96
C VAL A 269 -12.54 -5.31 12.11
N VAL A 270 -11.33 -4.90 11.74
CA VAL A 270 -10.43 -5.73 10.92
C VAL A 270 -10.06 -7.05 11.63
N PRO A 271 -9.59 -7.06 12.89
CA PRO A 271 -9.33 -8.30 13.60
C PRO A 271 -10.61 -9.14 13.79
N PHE A 272 -11.73 -8.52 14.17
CA PHE A 272 -13.02 -9.22 14.21
C PHE A 272 -13.39 -9.86 12.86
N CYS A 273 -13.09 -9.22 11.74
CA CYS A 273 -13.49 -9.72 10.43
C CYS A 273 -12.53 -10.76 9.88
N PHE A 274 -11.23 -10.73 10.22
CA PHE A 274 -10.22 -11.48 9.48
C PHE A 274 -9.20 -12.24 10.33
N ASP A 275 -9.11 -11.97 11.64
CA ASP A 275 -8.28 -12.75 12.55
C ASP A 275 -9.12 -13.86 13.19
N ASP A 276 -8.90 -15.10 12.74
CA ASP A 276 -9.63 -16.25 13.25
C ASP A 276 -9.12 -16.70 14.65
N GLU A 277 -7.96 -16.23 15.10
CA GLU A 277 -7.41 -16.46 16.45
C GLU A 277 -7.97 -15.47 17.48
N GLU A 278 -8.67 -14.44 17.02
CA GLU A 278 -9.41 -13.53 17.88
C GLU A 278 -10.88 -13.93 17.99
N SER A 279 -11.33 -14.08 19.23
CA SER A 279 -12.71 -14.38 19.55
C SER A 279 -13.36 -13.23 20.30
N TYR A 280 -14.56 -12.85 19.83
CA TYR A 280 -15.39 -11.81 20.44
C TYR A 280 -16.66 -12.43 20.97
N PHE A 281 -17.02 -12.12 22.21
CA PHE A 281 -18.23 -12.62 22.85
C PHE A 281 -18.85 -11.57 23.76
N LEU A 282 -20.08 -11.84 24.21
CA LEU A 282 -20.79 -10.95 25.12
C LEU A 282 -20.75 -11.50 26.54
N ASN A 283 -20.26 -10.69 27.47
CA ASN A 283 -20.43 -10.89 28.91
C ASN A 283 -21.51 -9.92 29.40
N GLY A 284 -22.75 -10.41 29.53
CA GLY A 284 -23.92 -9.55 29.71
C GLY A 284 -24.14 -8.66 28.49
N ASN A 285 -24.02 -7.33 28.69
CA ASN A 285 -24.13 -6.32 27.62
C ASN A 285 -22.76 -5.78 27.16
N GLN A 286 -21.66 -6.29 27.71
CA GLN A 286 -20.31 -5.85 27.36
C GLN A 286 -19.68 -6.79 26.34
N LEU A 287 -19.05 -6.21 25.32
CA LEU A 287 -18.26 -6.94 24.34
C LEU A 287 -16.88 -7.22 24.93
N GLU A 288 -16.55 -8.50 25.07
CA GLU A 288 -15.23 -8.96 25.51
C GLU A 288 -14.49 -9.62 24.34
N ARG A 289 -13.16 -9.55 24.39
CA ARG A 289 -12.23 -10.09 23.39
C ARG A 289 -11.28 -11.06 24.10
N THR A 290 -11.05 -12.21 23.49
CA THR A 290 -9.94 -13.10 23.86
C THR A 290 -9.05 -13.29 22.65
N ILE A 291 -7.75 -13.04 22.85
CA ILE A 291 -6.68 -13.30 21.89
C ILE A 291 -6.14 -14.68 22.22
N LEU A 292 -6.26 -15.64 21.29
CA LEU A 292 -5.69 -16.97 21.47
C LEU A 292 -4.18 -16.96 21.21
N ASP A 293 -3.76 -16.22 20.18
CA ASP A 293 -2.36 -16.00 19.81
C ASP A 293 -2.20 -14.64 19.11
N ASN A 294 -1.04 -13.99 19.27
CA ASN A 294 -0.74 -12.66 18.69
C ASN A 294 0.09 -12.75 17.39
N VAL A 295 0.13 -13.92 16.75
CA VAL A 295 0.96 -14.21 15.56
C VAL A 295 0.72 -13.23 14.41
N VAL A 296 -0.54 -12.88 14.11
CA VAL A 296 -0.86 -11.99 12.98
C VAL A 296 -0.28 -10.59 13.17
N ASN A 297 -0.36 -10.05 14.39
CA ASN A 297 0.21 -8.73 14.68
C ASN A 297 1.73 -8.78 14.74
N GLN A 298 2.32 -9.84 15.30
CA GLN A 298 3.78 -10.02 15.31
C GLN A 298 4.36 -10.10 13.89
N ALA A 299 3.71 -10.86 12.99
CA ALA A 299 4.11 -10.93 11.59
C ALA A 299 3.96 -9.57 10.88
N TRP A 300 2.91 -8.82 11.20
CA TRP A 300 2.71 -7.47 10.67
C TRP A 300 3.83 -6.50 11.12
N ASP A 301 4.15 -6.51 12.41
CA ASP A 301 5.21 -5.66 12.98
C ASP A 301 6.59 -6.04 12.45
N LEU A 302 6.87 -7.34 12.31
CA LEU A 302 8.11 -7.85 11.71
C LEU A 302 8.28 -7.35 10.27
N ASN A 303 7.22 -7.41 9.46
CA ASN A 303 7.25 -6.86 8.10
C ASN A 303 7.52 -5.34 8.10
N GLY A 304 7.00 -4.61 9.08
CA GLY A 304 7.31 -3.20 9.29
C GLY A 304 8.81 -2.95 9.58
N ARG A 305 9.41 -3.77 10.45
CA ARG A 305 10.85 -3.70 10.76
C ARG A 305 11.72 -4.03 9.53
N LYS A 306 11.36 -5.05 8.75
CA LYS A 306 12.03 -5.37 7.49
C LYS A 306 12.01 -4.19 6.52
N LEU A 307 10.88 -3.49 6.40
CA LEU A 307 10.77 -2.29 5.55
C LEU A 307 11.69 -1.16 6.02
N ASN A 308 11.84 -0.94 7.32
CA ASN A 308 12.77 0.07 7.85
C ASN A 308 14.23 -0.26 7.48
N LEU A 309 14.64 -1.53 7.58
CA LEU A 309 15.97 -1.97 7.16
C LEU A 309 16.22 -1.77 5.66
N LEU A 310 15.19 -2.04 4.84
CA LEU A 310 15.26 -1.82 3.39
C LEU A 310 15.38 -0.34 3.04
N ASP A 311 14.75 0.57 3.78
CA ASP A 311 14.95 2.00 3.56
C ASP A 311 16.43 2.41 3.78
N GLY A 312 17.11 1.80 4.76
CA GLY A 312 18.55 1.95 4.96
C GLY A 312 19.40 1.35 3.84
N TYR A 313 19.04 0.14 3.38
CA TYR A 313 19.67 -0.52 2.23
C TYR A 313 19.69 0.40 1.01
N TRP A 314 18.53 0.97 0.63
CA TRP A 314 18.44 1.85 -0.53
C TRP A 314 19.13 3.19 -0.33
N PHE A 315 19.20 3.71 0.89
CA PHE A 315 19.97 4.91 1.20
C PHE A 315 21.46 4.69 0.92
N TYR A 316 22.07 3.60 1.41
CA TYR A 316 23.48 3.29 1.16
C TYR A 316 23.79 3.01 -0.31
N ARG A 317 22.93 2.24 -0.99
CA ARG A 317 23.06 2.05 -2.44
C ARG A 317 23.03 3.39 -3.19
N GLY A 318 22.15 4.31 -2.77
CA GLY A 318 22.10 5.69 -3.29
C GLY A 318 23.35 6.51 -2.98
N LEU A 319 23.94 6.36 -1.79
CA LEU A 319 25.18 7.03 -1.39
C LEU A 319 26.35 6.55 -2.24
N ASN A 320 26.47 5.25 -2.48
CA ASN A 320 27.50 4.67 -3.33
C ASN A 320 27.39 5.21 -4.77
N GLU A 321 26.18 5.26 -5.32
CA GLU A 321 25.95 5.84 -6.65
C GLU A 321 26.27 7.35 -6.69
N PHE A 322 25.96 8.07 -5.60
CA PHE A 322 26.28 9.48 -5.46
C PHE A 322 27.79 9.75 -5.46
N ILE A 323 28.57 8.91 -4.77
CA ILE A 323 30.03 8.97 -4.76
C ILE A 323 30.60 8.60 -6.13
N ASN A 324 30.15 7.48 -6.70
CA ASN A 324 30.63 6.97 -8.00
C ASN A 324 30.36 7.92 -9.16
N SER A 325 29.27 8.69 -9.11
CA SER A 325 28.96 9.72 -10.10
C SER A 325 29.83 10.99 -9.98
N GLY A 326 30.68 11.11 -8.96
CA GLY A 326 31.50 12.28 -8.68
C GLY A 326 30.71 13.49 -8.13
N MET A 327 29.43 13.30 -7.80
CA MET A 327 28.58 14.37 -7.27
C MET A 327 28.94 14.76 -5.84
N ALA A 328 29.61 13.89 -5.08
CA ALA A 328 30.10 14.16 -3.74
C ALA A 328 31.02 15.38 -3.66
N GLU A 329 31.78 15.65 -4.72
CA GLU A 329 32.71 16.78 -4.80
C GLU A 329 32.08 18.07 -5.35
N GLN A 330 30.81 18.01 -5.79
CA GLN A 330 30.12 19.12 -6.44
C GLN A 330 29.21 19.88 -5.47
N GLN A 331 29.19 21.21 -5.58
CA GLN A 331 28.21 22.01 -4.87
C GLN A 331 26.82 21.87 -5.51
N ILE A 332 25.85 21.37 -4.75
CA ILE A 332 24.47 21.20 -5.20
C ILE A 332 23.60 22.33 -4.66
N GLY A 333 23.17 23.23 -5.54
CA GLY A 333 22.43 24.45 -5.16
C GLY A 333 23.34 25.50 -4.54
N SER A 334 22.81 26.34 -3.66
CA SER A 334 23.62 27.34 -2.94
C SER A 334 24.38 26.69 -1.78
N LYS A 335 25.45 27.33 -1.29
CA LYS A 335 26.18 26.89 -0.10
C LYS A 335 25.26 26.68 1.11
N TYR A 336 24.20 27.47 1.23
CA TYR A 336 23.23 27.39 2.31
C TYR A 336 22.39 26.11 2.28
N TYR A 337 22.07 25.59 1.09
CA TYR A 337 21.28 24.36 0.92
C TYR A 337 22.11 23.11 0.61
N HIS A 338 23.42 23.24 0.45
CA HIS A 338 24.26 22.18 -0.12
C HIS A 338 24.08 20.81 0.55
N GLN A 339 24.25 20.73 1.88
CA GLN A 339 24.14 19.46 2.63
C GLN A 339 22.75 18.83 2.50
N TRP A 340 21.69 19.64 2.65
CA TRP A 340 20.31 19.21 2.49
C TRP A 340 20.04 18.66 1.08
N ASN A 341 20.57 19.33 0.06
CA ASN A 341 20.44 18.92 -1.32
C ASN A 341 21.25 17.64 -1.63
N GLN A 342 22.40 17.43 -0.98
CA GLN A 342 23.15 16.17 -1.11
C GLN A 342 22.34 14.99 -0.57
N THR A 343 21.78 15.12 0.64
CA THR A 343 20.91 14.07 1.21
C THR A 343 19.69 13.80 0.33
N ALA A 344 19.05 14.85 -0.19
CA ALA A 344 17.94 14.72 -1.13
C ALA A 344 18.35 13.97 -2.41
N TYR A 345 19.54 14.25 -2.94
CA TYR A 345 20.07 13.58 -4.13
C TYR A 345 20.35 12.09 -3.88
N ILE A 346 20.97 11.77 -2.74
CA ILE A 346 21.25 10.39 -2.31
C ILE A 346 19.94 9.58 -2.20
N LYS A 347 18.93 10.12 -1.52
CA LYS A 347 17.61 9.48 -1.38
C LYS A 347 16.91 9.28 -2.72
N ALA A 348 17.02 10.26 -3.62
CA ALA A 348 16.47 10.16 -4.96
C ALA A 348 17.16 9.07 -5.79
N LEU A 349 18.49 8.93 -5.69
CA LEU A 349 19.24 7.85 -6.35
C LEU A 349 18.83 6.48 -5.79
N GLY A 350 18.77 6.33 -4.47
CA GLY A 350 18.31 5.09 -3.83
C GLY A 350 16.90 4.68 -4.28
N SER A 351 15.98 5.65 -4.32
CA SER A 351 14.61 5.43 -4.80
C SER A 351 14.56 5.09 -6.30
N ALA A 352 15.43 5.70 -7.12
CA ALA A 352 15.51 5.39 -8.55
C ALA A 352 16.06 3.97 -8.79
N LEU A 353 17.06 3.55 -8.01
CA LEU A 353 17.58 2.19 -8.02
C LEU A 353 16.50 1.19 -7.62
N LEU A 354 15.75 1.43 -6.54
CA LEU A 354 14.62 0.60 -6.13
C LEU A 354 13.56 0.45 -7.25
N LEU A 355 13.10 1.57 -7.82
CA LEU A 355 12.10 1.54 -8.89
C LEU A 355 12.60 0.80 -10.14
N SER A 356 13.88 0.97 -10.47
CA SER A 356 14.50 0.23 -11.55
C SER A 356 14.62 -1.26 -11.18
N GLU A 357 15.48 -1.61 -10.23
CA GLU A 357 15.87 -3.00 -9.95
C GLU A 357 14.69 -3.89 -9.55
N ILE A 358 13.78 -3.39 -8.71
CA ILE A 358 12.69 -4.20 -8.13
C ILE A 358 11.40 -4.08 -8.90
N TYR A 359 11.11 -2.88 -9.43
CA TYR A 359 9.84 -2.60 -10.09
C TYR A 359 9.96 -2.54 -11.62
N GLY A 360 11.13 -2.72 -12.22
CA GLY A 360 11.25 -2.72 -13.68
C GLY A 360 10.92 -1.36 -14.32
N VAL A 361 10.90 -0.27 -13.54
CA VAL A 361 10.59 1.07 -14.05
C VAL A 361 11.76 1.56 -14.90
N ASP A 362 11.45 2.16 -16.05
CA ASP A 362 12.45 2.74 -16.95
C ASP A 362 12.78 4.18 -16.54
N LYS A 363 13.79 4.80 -17.16
CA LYS A 363 14.20 6.18 -16.88
C LYS A 363 13.08 7.20 -17.09
N THR A 364 12.09 6.89 -17.91
CA THR A 364 10.95 7.76 -18.16
C THR A 364 9.63 7.02 -18.04
N VAL A 365 8.59 7.70 -17.54
CA VAL A 365 7.23 7.17 -17.45
C VAL A 365 6.21 8.18 -17.98
N SER A 366 5.13 7.69 -18.58
CA SER A 366 4.00 8.54 -18.96
C SER A 366 3.16 8.96 -17.74
N THR A 367 2.78 10.24 -17.68
CA THR A 367 1.84 10.77 -16.69
C THR A 367 0.38 10.66 -17.17
N ASP A 368 -0.57 10.90 -16.27
CA ASP A 368 -2.01 10.87 -16.58
C ASP A 368 -2.40 11.84 -17.71
N ASN A 369 -1.67 12.95 -17.87
CA ASN A 369 -1.90 13.94 -18.92
C ASN A 369 -1.10 13.67 -20.20
N GLY A 370 -0.45 12.50 -20.31
CA GLY A 370 0.30 12.08 -21.49
C GLY A 370 1.65 12.75 -21.66
N MET A 371 2.18 13.39 -20.61
CA MET A 371 3.56 13.88 -20.60
C MET A 371 4.50 12.75 -20.22
N ASN A 372 5.76 12.81 -20.68
CA ASN A 372 6.80 11.92 -20.18
C ASN A 372 7.58 12.65 -19.10
N VAL A 373 7.73 12.00 -17.94
CA VAL A 373 8.54 12.50 -16.84
C VAL A 373 9.77 11.60 -16.68
N GLU A 374 10.94 12.21 -16.48
CA GLU A 374 12.15 11.49 -16.11
C GLU A 374 12.08 11.14 -14.61
N VAL A 375 12.24 9.85 -14.30
CA VAL A 375 11.92 9.29 -12.98
C VAL A 375 12.85 9.82 -11.90
N PHE A 376 14.15 9.91 -12.18
CA PHE A 376 15.10 10.44 -11.21
C PHE A 376 14.80 11.91 -10.88
N GLN A 377 14.54 12.75 -11.88
CA GLN A 377 14.16 14.16 -11.69
C GLN A 377 12.83 14.31 -10.94
N ALA A 378 11.86 13.43 -11.17
CA ALA A 378 10.63 13.41 -10.38
C ALA A 378 10.92 13.11 -8.91
N LEU A 379 11.70 12.06 -8.61
CA LEU A 379 12.09 11.70 -7.25
C LEU A 379 12.90 12.81 -6.57
N LEU A 380 13.92 13.33 -7.26
CA LEU A 380 14.76 14.43 -6.79
C LEU A 380 13.94 15.68 -6.49
N SER A 381 12.97 16.02 -7.34
CA SER A 381 12.12 17.20 -7.09
C SER A 381 11.31 17.06 -5.80
N LEU A 382 10.84 15.85 -5.46
CA LEU A 382 10.12 15.62 -4.22
C LEU A 382 11.09 15.76 -3.05
N GLU A 383 12.22 15.07 -3.07
CA GLU A 383 13.26 15.15 -2.02
C GLU A 383 13.77 16.59 -1.80
N LEU A 384 13.96 17.38 -2.87
CA LEU A 384 14.33 18.79 -2.77
C LEU A 384 13.22 19.64 -2.13
N MET A 385 11.94 19.32 -2.37
CA MET A 385 10.85 19.95 -1.63
C MET A 385 10.88 19.55 -0.16
N LEU A 386 11.13 18.29 0.19
CA LEU A 386 11.26 17.84 1.58
C LEU A 386 12.38 18.62 2.28
N ALA A 387 13.56 18.71 1.65
CA ALA A 387 14.70 19.46 2.14
C ALA A 387 14.36 20.94 2.38
N PHE A 388 13.69 21.58 1.41
CA PHE A 388 13.24 22.97 1.53
C PHE A 388 12.24 23.17 2.67
N TYR A 389 11.21 22.33 2.79
CA TYR A 389 10.20 22.49 3.83
C TYR A 389 10.75 22.18 5.23
N ASN A 390 11.63 21.18 5.37
CA ASN A 390 12.31 20.92 6.63
C ASN A 390 13.16 22.14 7.05
N LYS A 391 14.06 22.60 6.18
CA LYS A 391 14.99 23.68 6.50
C LYS A 391 14.32 25.03 6.71
N ASP A 392 13.39 25.42 5.84
CA ASP A 392 12.86 26.79 5.82
C ASP A 392 11.52 26.96 6.56
N TYR A 393 10.86 25.87 6.96
CA TYR A 393 9.62 25.94 7.73
C TYR A 393 9.75 25.22 9.07
N ILE A 394 10.13 23.94 9.08
CA ILE A 394 10.11 23.13 10.31
C ILE A 394 11.22 23.56 11.27
N GLU A 395 12.48 23.62 10.82
CA GLU A 395 13.60 24.07 11.65
C GLU A 395 13.42 25.53 12.10
N VAL A 396 12.95 26.40 11.20
CA VAL A 396 12.66 27.80 11.53
C VAL A 396 11.58 27.87 12.60
N PHE A 397 10.48 27.13 12.44
CA PHE A 397 9.42 27.09 13.43
C PHE A 397 9.92 26.66 14.82
N PHE A 398 10.69 25.58 14.91
CA PHE A 398 11.23 25.12 16.20
C PHE A 398 12.20 26.14 16.81
N ARG A 399 13.09 26.73 16.00
CA ARG A 399 13.99 27.80 16.48
C ARG A 399 13.21 29.01 16.99
N GLU A 400 12.19 29.47 16.28
CA GLU A 400 11.40 30.61 16.74
C GLU A 400 10.52 30.23 17.95
N TYR A 401 10.08 28.98 18.07
CA TYR A 401 9.36 28.49 19.25
C TYR A 401 10.24 28.51 20.51
N GLU A 402 11.52 28.14 20.41
CA GLU A 402 12.49 28.28 21.51
C GLU A 402 12.60 29.73 22.00
N ASN A 403 12.45 30.70 21.09
CA ASN A 403 12.53 32.13 21.42
C ASN A 403 11.22 32.70 21.99
N THR A 404 10.07 32.28 21.47
CA THR A 404 8.76 32.86 21.83
C THR A 404 8.05 32.10 22.96
N GLY A 405 8.34 30.81 23.13
CA GLY A 405 7.61 29.90 24.03
C GLY A 405 6.13 29.73 23.67
N GLN A 406 5.71 30.15 22.48
CA GLN A 406 4.33 30.12 22.00
C GLN A 406 4.30 29.76 20.50
N TRP A 407 3.58 28.72 20.13
CA TRP A 407 3.55 28.22 18.75
C TRP A 407 2.98 29.26 17.76
N GLN A 408 1.99 30.05 18.17
CA GLN A 408 1.45 31.14 17.35
C GLN A 408 2.54 32.20 17.09
N GLY A 409 3.32 32.54 18.12
CA GLY A 409 4.44 33.46 18.00
C GLY A 409 5.50 32.97 17.04
N ALA A 410 5.83 31.68 17.09
CA ALA A 410 6.78 31.04 16.17
C ALA A 410 6.28 31.09 14.71
N LEU A 411 5.01 30.78 14.48
CA LEU A 411 4.39 30.92 13.15
C LEU A 411 4.34 32.38 12.67
N SER A 412 4.10 33.32 13.59
CA SER A 412 4.16 34.75 13.31
C SER A 412 5.53 35.13 12.76
N MET A 413 6.59 34.74 13.46
CA MET A 413 7.97 35.04 13.08
C MET A 413 8.35 34.36 11.76
N LEU A 414 7.94 33.11 11.54
CA LEU A 414 8.14 32.41 10.28
C LEU A 414 7.47 33.16 9.11
N ALA A 415 6.19 33.54 9.26
CA ALA A 415 5.45 34.25 8.23
C ALA A 415 6.02 35.67 7.98
N MET A 416 6.32 36.43 9.05
CA MET A 416 6.95 37.75 8.94
C MET A 416 8.33 37.67 8.28
N GLY A 417 9.13 36.66 8.60
CA GLY A 417 10.43 36.42 7.98
C GLY A 417 10.32 36.29 6.46
N GLY A 418 9.30 35.56 5.97
CA GLY A 418 9.02 35.47 4.54
C GLY A 418 8.57 36.79 3.89
N LEU A 419 7.75 37.57 4.59
CA LEU A 419 7.31 38.90 4.14
C LEU A 419 8.42 39.96 4.17
N LEU A 420 9.46 39.77 4.99
CA LEU A 420 10.61 40.68 5.07
C LEU A 420 11.79 40.23 4.20
N ASP A 421 11.74 39.01 3.66
CA ASP A 421 12.76 38.50 2.75
C ASP A 421 12.72 39.27 1.43
N THR A 422 13.77 40.05 1.19
CA THR A 422 13.94 40.89 -0.01
C THR A 422 14.94 40.30 -1.01
N THR A 423 15.46 39.09 -0.75
CA THR A 423 16.56 38.49 -1.53
C THR A 423 16.27 38.36 -3.03
N ASN A 424 14.99 38.29 -3.42
CA ASN A 424 14.56 38.17 -4.83
C ASN A 424 13.59 39.28 -5.30
N ASN A 425 13.49 40.41 -4.58
CA ASN A 425 12.49 41.47 -4.83
C ASN A 425 11.02 40.99 -4.82
N GLU A 426 10.75 39.81 -4.28
CA GLU A 426 9.44 39.20 -4.13
C GLU A 426 9.30 38.61 -2.72
N PHE A 427 8.13 38.79 -2.12
CA PHE A 427 7.80 38.20 -0.82
C PHE A 427 7.85 36.67 -0.89
N GLN A 428 8.41 36.03 0.13
CA GLN A 428 8.39 34.58 0.26
C GLN A 428 7.16 34.15 1.04
N ASN A 429 6.37 33.23 0.48
CA ASN A 429 5.20 32.67 1.16
C ASN A 429 5.63 31.70 2.27
N ARG A 430 5.89 32.22 3.48
CA ARG A 430 6.24 31.44 4.68
C ARG A 430 5.06 31.24 5.64
N PHE A 431 3.84 31.24 5.13
CA PHE A 431 2.67 30.91 5.94
C PHE A 431 2.64 29.41 6.24
N PRO A 432 1.91 28.97 7.30
CA PRO A 432 1.72 27.55 7.59
C PRO A 432 0.98 26.83 6.47
N ILE A 433 0.34 27.49 5.51
CA ILE A 433 -0.14 26.90 4.25
C ILE A 433 0.49 27.65 3.09
N THR A 434 0.93 26.95 2.03
CA THR A 434 1.57 27.58 0.88
C THR A 434 0.74 27.42 -0.37
N TRP A 435 0.74 28.46 -1.22
CA TRP A 435 0.09 28.46 -2.52
C TRP A 435 0.95 29.18 -3.55
N LEU A 436 0.85 28.75 -4.80
CA LEU A 436 1.51 29.41 -5.92
C LEU A 436 0.71 29.17 -7.20
N ASN A 437 0.71 30.15 -8.12
CA ASN A 437 0.14 29.92 -9.44
C ASN A 437 0.88 28.77 -10.14
N TRP A 438 0.15 27.85 -10.77
CA TRP A 438 0.70 26.65 -11.39
C TRP A 438 1.82 26.94 -12.39
N LYS A 439 1.66 27.98 -13.23
CA LYS A 439 2.68 28.37 -14.20
C LYS A 439 3.93 28.92 -13.53
N GLN A 440 3.75 29.64 -12.42
CA GLN A 440 4.87 30.15 -11.64
C GLN A 440 5.59 29.01 -10.90
N LYS A 441 4.84 28.06 -10.33
CA LYS A 441 5.40 26.86 -9.71
C LYS A 441 6.25 26.07 -10.71
N ALA A 442 5.77 25.88 -11.94
CA ALA A 442 6.52 25.21 -12.98
C ALA A 442 7.84 25.95 -13.30
N LYS A 443 7.79 27.28 -13.43
CA LYS A 443 8.99 28.11 -13.65
C LYS A 443 10.00 27.99 -12.50
N ASN A 444 9.53 27.99 -11.25
CA ASN A 444 10.39 27.95 -10.07
C ASN A 444 11.20 26.64 -9.97
N ILE A 445 10.71 25.55 -10.55
CA ILE A 445 11.41 24.25 -10.50
C ILE A 445 12.15 23.91 -11.80
N VAL A 446 12.24 24.82 -12.78
CA VAL A 446 13.00 24.58 -14.03
C VAL A 446 14.45 24.23 -13.72
N GLY A 447 15.06 24.88 -12.73
CA GLY A 447 16.44 24.58 -12.30
C GLY A 447 16.64 23.14 -11.79
N TRP A 448 15.57 22.46 -11.37
CA TRP A 448 15.62 21.06 -10.90
C TRP A 448 15.56 20.05 -12.04
N THR A 449 15.34 20.52 -13.28
CA THR A 449 15.25 19.68 -14.48
C THR A 449 16.51 19.73 -15.33
N VAL A 450 17.59 20.31 -14.78
CA VAL A 450 18.89 20.38 -15.46
C VAL A 450 19.40 18.97 -15.73
N SER A 451 19.86 18.75 -16.95
CA SER A 451 20.47 17.50 -17.43
C SER A 451 21.38 17.77 -18.62
N ASP A 452 22.08 16.76 -19.11
CA ASP A 452 22.91 16.87 -20.32
C ASP A 452 22.09 17.31 -21.55
N VAL A 453 20.82 16.88 -21.62
CA VAL A 453 19.89 17.25 -22.70
C VAL A 453 19.35 18.67 -22.50
N PHE A 454 19.11 19.07 -21.25
CA PHE A 454 18.58 20.38 -20.88
C PHE A 454 19.50 21.08 -19.87
N PRO A 455 20.67 21.61 -20.29
CA PRO A 455 21.67 22.16 -19.35
C PRO A 455 21.20 23.43 -18.62
N LYS A 456 20.10 24.04 -19.06
CA LYS A 456 19.45 25.19 -18.40
C LYS A 456 18.09 24.82 -17.79
N GLY A 457 17.78 23.53 -17.71
CA GLY A 457 16.46 23.02 -17.40
C GLY A 457 15.45 23.19 -18.54
N ASN A 458 14.27 22.62 -18.34
CA ASN A 458 13.18 22.59 -19.31
C ASN A 458 11.83 22.80 -18.62
N LEU A 459 11.07 23.79 -19.10
CA LEU A 459 9.74 24.10 -18.54
C LEU A 459 8.74 22.96 -18.69
N LYS A 460 8.76 22.21 -19.80
CA LYS A 460 7.86 21.07 -19.99
C LYS A 460 8.23 19.90 -19.07
N ALA A 461 9.52 19.68 -18.81
CA ALA A 461 9.95 18.69 -17.82
C ALA A 461 9.45 19.08 -16.42
N ALA A 462 9.53 20.37 -16.07
CA ALA A 462 8.99 20.88 -14.81
C ALA A 462 7.46 20.70 -14.73
N GLU A 463 6.73 20.98 -15.81
CA GLU A 463 5.29 20.73 -15.88
C GLU A 463 4.94 19.24 -15.72
N ALA A 464 5.73 18.34 -16.32
CA ALA A 464 5.55 16.89 -16.20
C ALA A 464 5.82 16.39 -14.77
N ILE A 465 6.83 16.94 -14.09
CA ILE A 465 7.11 16.66 -12.67
C ILE A 465 5.94 17.09 -11.79
N LEU A 466 5.44 18.32 -11.98
CA LEU A 466 4.29 18.79 -11.21
C LEU A 466 3.06 17.92 -11.47
N ASP A 467 2.83 17.52 -12.72
CA ASP A 467 1.74 16.63 -13.07
C ASP A 467 1.82 15.30 -12.32
N PHE A 468 3.00 14.69 -12.33
CA PHE A 468 3.27 13.41 -11.67
C PHE A 468 2.94 13.43 -10.16
N TRP A 469 3.32 14.50 -9.45
CA TRP A 469 3.12 14.62 -8.01
C TRP A 469 1.80 15.28 -7.59
N SER A 470 0.93 15.60 -8.54
CA SER A 470 -0.24 16.42 -8.25
C SER A 470 -1.54 15.66 -8.06
N LEU A 471 -2.30 16.11 -7.07
CA LEU A 471 -3.66 15.69 -6.83
C LEU A 471 -4.61 16.82 -7.24
N ASP A 472 -5.25 16.66 -8.40
CA ASP A 472 -6.29 17.59 -8.86
C ASP A 472 -7.59 17.32 -8.12
N PHE A 473 -7.96 18.21 -7.21
CA PHE A 473 -9.13 18.02 -6.35
C PHE A 473 -10.45 18.00 -7.12
N LYS A 474 -10.52 18.65 -8.29
CA LYS A 474 -11.70 18.60 -9.16
C LYS A 474 -11.83 17.23 -9.82
N LYS A 475 -10.73 16.69 -10.35
CA LYS A 475 -10.69 15.33 -10.90
C LYS A 475 -11.01 14.31 -9.81
N TRP A 476 -10.38 14.47 -8.65
CA TRP A 476 -10.56 13.58 -7.51
C TRP A 476 -12.00 13.56 -6.99
N GLY A 477 -12.65 14.73 -6.89
CA GLY A 477 -14.07 14.79 -6.54
C GLY A 477 -14.99 14.10 -7.53
N SER A 478 -14.66 14.15 -8.82
CA SER A 478 -15.41 13.43 -9.86
C SER A 478 -15.25 11.91 -9.72
N GLU A 479 -14.07 11.44 -9.31
CA GLU A 479 -13.79 10.01 -9.12
C GLU A 479 -14.41 9.45 -7.82
N LEU A 480 -14.45 10.25 -6.75
CA LEU A 480 -15.13 9.90 -5.49
C LEU A 480 -16.62 9.58 -5.68
N GLN A 481 -17.27 10.25 -6.62
CA GLN A 481 -18.69 10.01 -6.98
C GLN A 481 -18.89 8.71 -7.78
N ASN A 482 -17.86 8.20 -8.46
CA ASN A 482 -17.94 7.01 -9.32
C ASN A 482 -17.67 5.68 -8.58
N SER A 483 -17.72 5.68 -7.24
CA SER A 483 -17.64 4.50 -6.35
C SER A 483 -16.36 3.65 -6.39
N ASN A 484 -15.31 4.06 -7.11
CA ASN A 484 -14.06 3.28 -7.19
C ASN A 484 -12.97 3.81 -6.24
N ARG A 485 -13.31 3.90 -4.96
CA ARG A 485 -12.45 4.52 -3.92
C ARG A 485 -11.09 3.83 -3.72
N GLN A 486 -10.99 2.53 -4.04
CA GLN A 486 -9.75 1.76 -3.90
C GLN A 486 -8.64 2.17 -4.88
N LYS A 487 -8.97 2.96 -5.90
CA LYS A 487 -8.02 3.48 -6.90
C LYS A 487 -7.69 4.96 -6.71
N LEU A 488 -7.98 5.52 -5.55
CA LEU A 488 -7.76 6.93 -5.28
C LEU A 488 -6.47 7.14 -4.48
N PRO A 489 -5.63 8.13 -4.85
CA PRO A 489 -4.48 8.52 -4.05
C PRO A 489 -4.87 9.03 -2.67
N VAL A 490 -4.07 8.66 -1.67
CA VAL A 490 -4.08 9.37 -0.39
C VAL A 490 -3.29 10.67 -0.52
N LEU A 491 -3.52 11.62 0.38
CA LEU A 491 -2.93 12.96 0.27
C LEU A 491 -1.41 12.95 0.20
N THR A 492 -0.76 12.04 0.92
CA THR A 492 0.71 11.93 0.94
C THR A 492 1.28 11.43 -0.39
N GLU A 493 0.57 10.58 -1.14
CA GLU A 493 1.13 10.02 -2.38
C GLU A 493 1.24 11.03 -3.53
N ARG A 494 0.42 12.10 -3.48
CA ARG A 494 0.46 13.21 -4.43
C ARG A 494 0.30 14.54 -3.67
N PRO A 495 1.37 15.03 -3.02
CA PRO A 495 1.27 16.06 -1.99
C PRO A 495 1.19 17.49 -2.55
N ILE A 496 1.12 17.65 -3.87
CA ILE A 496 0.87 18.93 -4.53
C ILE A 496 -0.62 19.03 -4.90
N PHE A 497 -1.39 19.79 -4.16
CA PHE A 497 -2.83 19.89 -4.38
C PHE A 497 -3.16 20.94 -5.43
N LYS A 498 -3.83 20.55 -6.51
CA LYS A 498 -4.23 21.49 -7.56
C LYS A 498 -5.67 21.95 -7.35
N LEU A 499 -5.82 23.26 -7.14
CA LEU A 499 -7.10 23.96 -6.97
C LEU A 499 -7.23 25.04 -8.06
N GLY A 500 -7.77 24.64 -9.20
CA GLY A 500 -7.84 25.49 -10.38
C GLY A 500 -6.43 25.77 -10.93
N ASN A 501 -6.04 27.05 -10.92
CA ASN A 501 -4.72 27.49 -11.42
C ASN A 501 -3.67 27.59 -10.31
N TYR A 502 -3.94 27.08 -9.12
CA TYR A 502 -3.02 27.16 -7.98
C TYR A 502 -2.58 25.77 -7.54
N SER A 503 -1.29 25.64 -7.22
CA SER A 503 -0.76 24.56 -6.39
C SER A 503 -0.84 25.00 -4.94
N VAL A 504 -1.39 24.15 -4.06
CA VAL A 504 -1.45 24.32 -2.62
C VAL A 504 -0.68 23.18 -1.97
N GLN A 505 0.15 23.50 -0.98
CA GLN A 505 0.96 22.52 -0.25
C GLN A 505 0.94 22.85 1.24
N LEU A 506 0.95 21.80 2.07
CA LEU A 506 1.03 21.88 3.52
C LEU A 506 2.49 21.63 3.95
N PRO A 507 3.23 22.62 4.47
CA PRO A 507 4.62 22.48 4.91
C PRO A 507 4.89 21.28 5.82
N TRP A 508 4.07 21.09 6.86
CA TRP A 508 4.21 19.95 7.79
C TRP A 508 4.05 18.60 7.08
N MET A 509 3.11 18.49 6.15
CA MET A 509 2.90 17.27 5.38
C MET A 509 4.06 17.06 4.40
N MET A 510 4.49 18.11 3.70
CA MET A 510 5.62 18.05 2.77
C MET A 510 6.92 17.64 3.45
N ALA A 511 7.13 18.00 4.71
CA ALA A 511 8.32 17.65 5.48
C ALA A 511 8.38 16.16 5.88
N CYS A 512 7.26 15.43 5.84
CA CYS A 512 7.13 14.06 6.34
C CYS A 512 6.73 13.05 5.24
N GLN A 513 7.12 13.29 3.99
CA GLN A 513 6.79 12.39 2.88
C GLN A 513 7.70 11.16 2.83
N LEU A 514 7.14 10.05 2.35
CA LEU A 514 7.87 8.81 2.06
C LEU A 514 8.00 8.67 0.54
N THR A 515 9.02 9.28 -0.05
CA THR A 515 9.17 9.45 -1.50
C THR A 515 9.12 8.12 -2.28
N ASN A 516 9.83 7.10 -1.81
CA ASN A 516 9.85 5.77 -2.43
C ASN A 516 8.44 5.12 -2.43
N VAL A 517 7.76 5.09 -1.29
CA VAL A 517 6.39 4.55 -1.14
C VAL A 517 5.42 5.32 -2.03
N ASN A 518 5.51 6.66 -2.01
CA ASN A 518 4.66 7.53 -2.82
C ASN A 518 4.85 7.25 -4.32
N ALA A 519 6.10 7.12 -4.79
CA ALA A 519 6.40 6.81 -6.19
C ALA A 519 5.87 5.42 -6.60
N ILE A 520 6.15 4.38 -5.79
CA ILE A 520 5.68 3.01 -6.02
C ILE A 520 4.17 3.00 -6.14
N ASN A 521 3.46 3.61 -5.18
CA ASN A 521 2.00 3.58 -5.17
C ASN A 521 1.42 4.42 -6.30
N ASN A 522 2.04 5.55 -6.66
CA ASN A 522 1.63 6.32 -7.83
C ASN A 522 1.66 5.47 -9.11
N LEU A 523 2.74 4.71 -9.31
CA LEU A 523 2.97 3.89 -10.50
C LEU A 523 2.16 2.57 -10.51
N ARG A 524 2.06 1.89 -9.36
CA ARG A 524 1.49 0.53 -9.23
C ARG A 524 0.03 0.50 -8.78
N ARG A 525 -0.42 1.49 -8.01
CA ARG A 525 -1.82 1.56 -7.51
C ARG A 525 -2.71 2.38 -8.46
N PHE A 526 -2.31 3.60 -8.80
CA PHE A 526 -3.17 4.55 -9.55
C PHE A 526 -2.94 4.51 -11.04
N ALA A 527 -1.67 4.59 -11.45
CA ALA A 527 -1.29 4.54 -12.85
C ALA A 527 -1.22 3.10 -13.39
N ASN A 528 -2.02 2.17 -12.83
CA ASN A 528 -2.04 0.75 -13.20
C ASN A 528 -2.75 0.42 -14.52
N SER A 529 -3.02 1.44 -15.34
CA SER A 529 -3.53 1.32 -16.70
C SER A 529 -2.56 1.82 -17.77
N ARG A 530 -1.37 2.25 -17.36
CA ARG A 530 -0.28 2.68 -18.24
C ARG A 530 0.15 1.56 -19.20
N PRO A 531 0.45 1.88 -20.47
CA PRO A 531 0.92 0.89 -21.44
C PRO A 531 2.24 0.23 -21.03
N GLU A 532 3.10 0.94 -20.30
CA GLU A 532 4.43 0.48 -19.91
C GLU A 532 4.41 -0.64 -18.86
N LEU A 533 3.30 -0.84 -18.12
CA LEU A 533 3.26 -1.79 -17.00
C LEU A 533 3.60 -3.22 -17.39
N LYS A 534 3.25 -3.62 -18.62
CA LYS A 534 3.58 -4.95 -19.12
C LYS A 534 5.09 -5.08 -19.28
N ASP A 535 5.71 -4.12 -19.97
CA ASP A 535 7.15 -4.11 -20.20
C ASP A 535 7.93 -3.93 -18.89
N GLU A 536 7.39 -3.16 -17.94
CA GLU A 536 7.93 -3.06 -16.59
C GLU A 536 7.91 -4.42 -15.87
N THR A 537 6.82 -5.19 -16.00
CA THR A 537 6.74 -6.53 -15.40
C THR A 537 7.77 -7.48 -16.01
N SER A 538 7.90 -7.49 -17.35
CA SER A 538 8.92 -8.28 -18.04
C SER A 538 10.35 -7.87 -17.63
N ARG A 539 10.60 -6.58 -17.39
CA ARG A 539 11.92 -6.14 -16.88
C ARG A 539 12.21 -6.60 -15.45
N ILE A 540 11.20 -6.82 -14.60
CA ILE A 540 11.42 -7.43 -13.27
C ILE A 540 11.93 -8.85 -13.45
N GLU A 541 11.29 -9.63 -14.33
CA GLU A 541 11.66 -11.01 -14.64
C GLU A 541 13.09 -11.07 -15.21
N GLU A 542 13.38 -10.25 -16.23
CA GLU A 542 14.70 -10.17 -16.86
C GLU A 542 15.81 -9.82 -15.85
N ARG A 543 15.59 -8.79 -15.02
CA ARG A 543 16.59 -8.33 -14.02
C ARG A 543 16.85 -9.36 -12.94
N LEU A 544 15.81 -10.01 -12.45
CA LEU A 544 15.95 -11.10 -11.48
C LEU A 544 16.70 -12.28 -12.13
N GLY A 545 16.34 -12.65 -13.37
CA GLY A 545 17.05 -13.67 -14.14
C GLY A 545 18.53 -13.34 -14.37
N GLU A 546 18.87 -12.08 -14.66
CA GLU A 546 20.26 -11.62 -14.74
C GLU A 546 21.02 -11.74 -13.42
N SER A 547 20.40 -11.42 -12.28
CA SER A 547 21.00 -11.63 -10.95
C SER A 547 21.30 -13.11 -10.70
N PHE A 548 20.40 -14.02 -11.07
CA PHE A 548 20.66 -15.45 -11.02
C PHE A 548 21.84 -15.87 -11.92
N ARG A 549 21.88 -15.39 -13.17
CA ARG A 549 22.99 -15.68 -14.11
C ARG A 549 24.35 -15.21 -13.58
N LYS A 550 24.41 -14.02 -12.96
CA LYS A 550 25.63 -13.49 -12.34
C LYS A 550 26.18 -14.40 -11.23
N ARG A 551 25.30 -15.18 -10.58
CA ARG A 551 25.64 -16.20 -9.60
C ARG A 551 25.82 -17.60 -10.18
N GLY A 552 25.90 -17.74 -11.50
CA GLY A 552 26.23 -18.98 -12.19
C GLY A 552 25.04 -19.88 -12.52
N PHE A 553 23.81 -19.47 -12.24
CA PHE A 553 22.63 -20.23 -12.64
C PHE A 553 22.47 -20.24 -14.17
N THR A 554 22.05 -21.39 -14.70
CA THR A 554 21.44 -21.47 -16.03
C THR A 554 19.98 -21.05 -15.91
N VAL A 555 19.56 -20.02 -16.64
CA VAL A 555 18.22 -19.43 -16.50
C VAL A 555 17.46 -19.47 -17.82
N LEU A 556 16.24 -20.00 -17.78
CA LEU A 556 15.23 -19.90 -18.83
C LEU A 556 14.16 -18.89 -18.39
N ASP A 557 13.95 -17.84 -19.18
CA ASP A 557 12.91 -16.84 -18.94
C ASP A 557 11.68 -17.12 -19.83
N SER A 558 10.48 -16.78 -19.34
CA SER A 558 9.21 -16.88 -20.08
C SER A 558 9.00 -18.24 -20.78
N TYR A 559 9.39 -19.33 -20.11
CA TYR A 559 9.32 -20.67 -20.68
C TYR A 559 7.85 -21.11 -20.83
N MET A 560 7.48 -21.64 -21.99
CA MET A 560 6.13 -22.12 -22.27
C MET A 560 6.14 -23.65 -22.42
N PRO A 561 5.80 -24.42 -21.37
CA PRO A 561 5.63 -25.86 -21.49
C PRO A 561 4.55 -26.21 -22.51
N SER A 562 4.76 -27.28 -23.27
CA SER A 562 3.74 -27.85 -24.15
C SER A 562 2.48 -28.19 -23.35
N SER A 563 1.35 -27.57 -23.70
CA SER A 563 0.06 -27.87 -23.06
C SER A 563 -0.42 -29.26 -23.49
N CYS A 564 -0.80 -30.10 -22.53
CA CYS A 564 -1.53 -31.34 -22.79
C CYS A 564 -2.97 -31.23 -22.27
N ASP A 565 -3.86 -32.16 -22.65
CA ASP A 565 -5.27 -32.13 -22.25
C ASP A 565 -5.48 -32.11 -20.71
N SER A 566 -4.49 -32.63 -19.95
CA SER A 566 -4.51 -32.72 -18.50
C SER A 566 -3.82 -31.56 -17.76
N ILE A 567 -2.80 -30.91 -18.34
CA ILE A 567 -2.00 -29.87 -17.69
C ILE A 567 -1.80 -28.68 -18.64
N ASN A 568 -2.30 -27.52 -18.23
CA ASN A 568 -1.97 -26.24 -18.84
C ASN A 568 -1.33 -25.33 -17.78
N PRO A 569 0.01 -25.36 -17.65
CA PRO A 569 0.73 -24.59 -16.64
C PRO A 569 0.76 -23.09 -16.99
N GLY A 570 0.63 -22.75 -18.28
CA GLY A 570 0.88 -21.41 -18.81
C GLY A 570 2.39 -21.11 -18.89
N GLU A 571 2.70 -19.86 -19.23
CA GLU A 571 4.06 -19.32 -19.21
C GLU A 571 4.65 -19.38 -17.81
N ILE A 572 5.89 -19.86 -17.65
CA ILE A 572 6.67 -19.88 -16.42
C ILE A 572 7.68 -18.73 -16.48
N ASP A 573 7.67 -17.87 -15.47
CA ASP A 573 8.34 -16.57 -15.53
C ASP A 573 9.86 -16.77 -15.50
N LEU A 574 10.38 -17.53 -14.54
CA LEU A 574 11.78 -17.98 -14.50
C LEU A 574 11.91 -19.45 -14.11
N ILE A 575 12.88 -20.13 -14.74
CA ILE A 575 13.40 -21.43 -14.33
C ILE A 575 14.92 -21.30 -14.18
N CYS A 576 15.43 -21.41 -12.95
CA CYS A 576 16.85 -21.22 -12.63
C CYS A 576 17.45 -22.54 -12.15
N LYS A 577 18.51 -23.02 -12.80
CA LYS A 577 19.23 -24.25 -12.42
C LYS A 577 20.66 -23.94 -12.00
N LEU A 578 21.03 -24.43 -10.82
CA LEU A 578 22.42 -24.52 -10.37
C LEU A 578 22.57 -25.78 -9.51
N ASP A 579 23.71 -26.47 -9.62
CA ASP A 579 23.97 -27.75 -8.97
C ASP A 579 22.80 -28.75 -9.16
N ASP A 580 22.26 -29.26 -8.06
CA ASP A 580 21.15 -30.22 -8.02
C ASP A 580 19.77 -29.56 -7.82
N PHE A 581 19.68 -28.22 -7.90
CA PHE A 581 18.43 -27.49 -7.69
C PHE A 581 17.90 -26.83 -8.96
N VAL A 582 16.58 -26.89 -9.13
CA VAL A 582 15.82 -26.18 -10.17
C VAL A 582 14.76 -25.32 -9.48
N LEU A 583 14.95 -24.01 -9.50
CA LEU A 583 14.02 -23.04 -8.95
C LEU A 583 13.00 -22.66 -10.03
N VAL A 584 11.72 -22.74 -9.69
CA VAL A 584 10.60 -22.29 -10.51
C VAL A 584 10.04 -21.05 -9.83
N ILE A 585 9.97 -19.92 -10.53
CA ILE A 585 9.59 -18.65 -9.90
C ILE A 585 8.36 -18.07 -10.62
N GLU A 586 7.36 -17.68 -9.82
CA GLU A 586 6.25 -16.82 -10.25
C GLU A 586 6.47 -15.41 -9.72
N VAL A 587 6.64 -14.44 -10.60
CA VAL A 587 6.85 -13.03 -10.23
C VAL A 587 5.50 -12.33 -10.04
N LYS A 588 5.39 -11.52 -8.99
CA LYS A 588 4.26 -10.64 -8.70
C LYS A 588 4.75 -9.22 -8.49
N SER A 589 4.11 -8.29 -9.20
CA SER A 589 4.34 -6.86 -9.05
C SER A 589 3.09 -6.16 -8.53
N THR A 590 3.23 -5.40 -7.46
CA THR A 590 2.13 -4.71 -6.77
C THR A 590 2.60 -3.42 -6.09
N TYR A 591 1.68 -2.67 -5.47
CA TYR A 591 1.96 -1.49 -4.66
C TYR A 591 2.14 -1.84 -3.16
N ARG A 592 2.68 -0.91 -2.36
CA ARG A 592 2.83 -1.03 -0.90
C ARG A 592 1.55 -0.60 -0.18
N ARG A 593 0.95 -1.48 0.64
CA ARG A 593 -0.35 -1.21 1.28
C ARG A 593 -0.18 -0.44 2.57
N SER A 594 -1.20 0.34 2.91
CA SER A 594 -1.19 1.18 4.13
C SER A 594 -2.08 0.61 5.23
N SER A 595 -2.69 -0.56 5.05
CA SER A 595 -3.55 -1.19 6.07
C SER A 595 -3.58 -2.71 5.97
N GLN A 596 -3.75 -3.37 7.13
CA GLN A 596 -3.97 -4.81 7.22
C GLN A 596 -5.17 -5.28 6.37
N ARG A 597 -6.25 -4.48 6.31
CA ARG A 597 -7.41 -4.80 5.47
C ARG A 597 -7.05 -4.96 4.00
N GLU A 598 -6.27 -4.04 3.44
CA GLU A 598 -5.79 -4.14 2.05
C GLU A 598 -4.87 -5.35 1.88
N ALA A 599 -3.99 -5.61 2.85
CA ALA A 599 -3.06 -6.75 2.80
C ALA A 599 -3.81 -8.08 2.78
N ILE A 600 -4.78 -8.26 3.68
CA ILE A 600 -5.63 -9.45 3.73
C ILE A 600 -6.42 -9.64 2.42
N GLY A 601 -6.92 -8.53 1.85
CA GLY A 601 -7.52 -8.56 0.51
C GLY A 601 -6.55 -9.10 -0.55
N TYR A 602 -5.28 -8.67 -0.52
CA TYR A 602 -4.26 -9.18 -1.42
C TYR A 602 -3.94 -10.66 -1.20
N LYS A 603 -3.80 -11.09 0.06
CA LYS A 603 -3.63 -12.49 0.46
C LYS A 603 -4.69 -13.40 -0.16
N ASN A 604 -5.96 -13.03 0.04
CA ASN A 604 -7.11 -13.84 -0.34
C ASN A 604 -7.37 -13.87 -1.86
N HIS A 605 -6.88 -12.87 -2.60
CA HIS A 605 -7.09 -12.76 -4.04
C HIS A 605 -5.86 -13.09 -4.88
N ALA A 606 -4.78 -12.33 -4.72
CA ALA A 606 -3.62 -12.39 -5.60
C ALA A 606 -2.64 -13.49 -5.17
N LEU A 607 -2.25 -13.54 -3.88
CA LEU A 607 -1.30 -14.55 -3.39
C LEU A 607 -1.89 -15.96 -3.41
N ARG A 608 -3.16 -16.12 -3.04
CA ARG A 608 -3.88 -17.40 -3.23
C ARG A 608 -3.83 -17.87 -4.69
N LYS A 609 -4.04 -16.95 -5.65
CA LYS A 609 -3.95 -17.28 -7.08
C LYS A 609 -2.52 -17.61 -7.49
N ALA A 610 -1.53 -16.88 -6.97
CA ALA A 610 -0.12 -17.15 -7.20
C ALA A 610 0.25 -18.57 -6.74
N GLY A 611 -0.18 -18.99 -5.54
CA GLY A 611 -0.01 -20.36 -5.04
C GLY A 611 -0.58 -21.44 -5.98
N LEU A 612 -1.75 -21.21 -6.57
CA LEU A 612 -2.33 -22.11 -7.57
C LEU A 612 -1.59 -22.09 -8.92
N GLN A 613 -0.95 -20.97 -9.27
CA GLN A 613 -0.13 -20.87 -10.48
C GLN A 613 1.19 -21.62 -10.28
N ILE A 614 1.93 -21.29 -9.22
CA ILE A 614 3.25 -21.86 -8.96
C ILE A 614 3.20 -23.37 -8.73
N LYS A 615 2.14 -23.90 -8.10
CA LYS A 615 1.91 -25.35 -8.01
C LYS A 615 1.89 -26.02 -9.38
N ARG A 616 1.01 -25.54 -10.27
CA ARG A 616 0.86 -26.11 -11.62
C ARG A 616 2.12 -25.95 -12.46
N LYS A 617 2.84 -24.84 -12.31
CA LYS A 617 4.12 -24.60 -13.00
C LYS A 617 5.22 -25.55 -12.49
N THR A 618 5.34 -25.70 -11.17
CA THR A 618 6.33 -26.58 -10.55
C THR A 618 6.07 -28.04 -10.89
N ASP A 619 4.81 -28.49 -10.85
CA ASP A 619 4.42 -29.85 -11.24
C ASP A 619 4.76 -30.13 -12.71
N ALA A 620 4.55 -29.14 -13.61
CA ALA A 620 4.93 -29.25 -15.01
C ALA A 620 6.46 -29.36 -15.18
N VAL A 621 7.25 -28.57 -14.45
CA VAL A 621 8.73 -28.66 -14.48
C VAL A 621 9.20 -30.02 -13.95
N LYS A 622 8.65 -30.50 -12.84
CA LYS A 622 8.94 -31.85 -12.31
C LYS A 622 8.67 -32.93 -13.35
N HIS A 623 7.54 -32.85 -14.06
CA HIS A 623 7.21 -33.77 -15.14
C HIS A 623 8.21 -33.67 -16.31
N LEU A 624 8.57 -32.46 -16.74
CA LEU A 624 9.54 -32.25 -17.83
C LEU A 624 10.93 -32.77 -17.50
N LEU A 625 11.40 -32.58 -16.26
CA LEU A 625 12.68 -33.13 -15.80
C LEU A 625 12.73 -34.67 -15.92
N LEU A 626 11.59 -35.35 -15.80
CA LEU A 626 11.49 -36.80 -15.94
C LEU A 626 11.32 -37.28 -17.39
N THR A 627 10.68 -36.47 -18.24
CA THR A 627 10.15 -36.94 -19.54
C THR A 627 10.77 -36.28 -20.77
N ASP A 628 11.46 -35.15 -20.62
CA ASP A 628 11.94 -34.34 -21.73
C ASP A 628 13.46 -34.09 -21.64
N ASN A 629 14.23 -34.85 -22.43
CA ASN A 629 15.68 -34.70 -22.51
C ASN A 629 16.11 -33.38 -23.18
N GLN A 630 15.28 -32.79 -24.04
CA GLN A 630 15.58 -31.49 -24.66
C GLN A 630 15.44 -30.37 -23.63
N PHE A 631 14.39 -30.41 -22.82
CA PHE A 631 14.24 -29.52 -21.67
C PHE A 631 15.42 -29.64 -20.70
N LYS A 632 15.79 -30.85 -20.28
CA LYS A 632 17.00 -31.06 -19.46
C LYS A 632 18.26 -30.47 -20.08
N SER A 633 18.46 -30.70 -21.38
CA SER A 633 19.62 -30.15 -22.11
C SER A 633 19.63 -28.62 -22.11
N SER A 634 18.48 -27.97 -22.24
CA SER A 634 18.38 -26.49 -22.16
C SER A 634 18.76 -25.91 -20.79
N LEU A 635 18.68 -26.70 -19.72
CA LEU A 635 19.12 -26.35 -18.37
C LEU A 635 20.53 -26.88 -18.04
N GLY A 636 21.23 -27.49 -19.00
CA GLY A 636 22.54 -28.10 -18.76
C GLY A 636 22.49 -29.30 -17.80
N ILE A 637 21.37 -30.02 -17.75
CA ILE A 637 21.16 -31.22 -16.92
C ILE A 637 21.50 -32.47 -17.76
N GLY A 638 22.40 -33.31 -17.26
CA GLY A 638 22.74 -34.60 -17.90
C GLY A 638 21.58 -35.59 -17.86
N GLU A 639 21.56 -36.58 -18.76
CA GLU A 639 20.43 -37.50 -18.89
C GLU A 639 20.10 -38.29 -17.60
N SER A 640 21.13 -38.62 -16.81
CA SER A 640 21.04 -39.37 -15.54
C SER A 640 21.11 -38.48 -14.28
N SER A 641 21.17 -37.17 -14.43
CA SER A 641 21.23 -36.24 -13.29
C SER A 641 19.85 -36.07 -12.67
N HIS A 642 19.78 -36.14 -11.34
CA HIS A 642 18.57 -35.86 -10.58
C HIS A 642 18.65 -34.45 -10.02
N CYS A 643 17.58 -33.67 -10.20
CA CYS A 643 17.49 -32.33 -9.63
C CYS A 643 16.20 -32.19 -8.81
N THR A 644 16.28 -31.43 -7.73
CA THR A 644 15.16 -31.06 -6.87
C THR A 644 14.53 -29.79 -7.39
N ALA A 645 13.24 -29.85 -7.75
CA ALA A 645 12.48 -28.69 -8.21
C ALA A 645 11.72 -28.03 -7.06
N ILE A 646 12.00 -26.76 -6.80
CA ILE A 646 11.39 -25.91 -5.76
C ILE A 646 10.64 -24.77 -6.45
N GLY A 647 9.46 -24.41 -5.92
CA GLY A 647 8.67 -23.29 -6.44
C GLY A 647 8.64 -22.13 -5.45
N TRP A 648 8.81 -20.90 -5.93
CA TRP A 648 8.67 -19.69 -5.12
C TRP A 648 7.75 -18.66 -5.78
N ILE A 649 7.06 -17.88 -4.95
CA ILE A 649 6.35 -16.67 -5.37
C ILE A 649 7.25 -15.49 -5.02
N ALA A 650 7.85 -14.86 -6.03
CA ALA A 650 8.68 -13.67 -5.86
C ALA A 650 7.79 -12.42 -5.97
N ASP A 651 7.57 -11.71 -4.88
CA ASP A 651 6.68 -10.54 -4.85
C ASP A 651 7.46 -9.23 -4.62
N THR A 652 7.09 -8.14 -5.29
CA THR A 652 7.72 -6.83 -5.04
C THR A 652 7.33 -6.21 -3.69
N CYS A 653 6.46 -6.86 -2.90
CA CYS A 653 5.98 -6.36 -1.62
C CYS A 653 6.41 -7.22 -0.42
N MET A 654 6.51 -6.62 0.77
CA MET A 654 6.96 -7.28 2.00
C MET A 654 5.81 -7.93 2.78
N GLU A 655 4.55 -7.61 2.48
CA GLU A 655 3.41 -8.23 3.15
C GLU A 655 3.42 -9.75 2.95
N PHE A 656 3.19 -10.51 4.04
CA PHE A 656 3.19 -11.97 4.08
C PHE A 656 4.50 -12.62 3.60
N ASP A 657 5.62 -11.92 3.78
CA ASP A 657 6.94 -12.46 3.51
C ASP A 657 7.24 -13.70 4.36
N HIS A 658 7.77 -14.74 3.72
CA HIS A 658 7.96 -16.09 4.27
C HIS A 658 6.69 -16.85 4.69
N GLU A 659 5.50 -16.41 4.25
CA GLU A 659 4.29 -17.22 4.34
C GLU A 659 4.15 -18.19 3.14
N TYR A 660 3.44 -19.29 3.36
CA TYR A 660 3.20 -20.33 2.37
C TYR A 660 1.82 -20.20 1.72
N PHE A 661 1.78 -20.31 0.39
CA PHE A 661 0.57 -20.30 -0.41
C PHE A 661 0.50 -21.57 -1.24
N ASN A 662 -0.43 -22.46 -0.88
CA ASN A 662 -0.57 -23.78 -1.53
C ASN A 662 0.73 -24.61 -1.45
N ASP A 663 1.40 -24.52 -0.29
CA ASP A 663 2.69 -25.15 0.05
C ASP A 663 3.92 -24.55 -0.64
N PHE A 664 3.80 -23.35 -1.24
CA PHE A 664 4.92 -22.63 -1.86
C PHE A 664 5.23 -21.34 -1.11
N LEU A 665 6.52 -21.11 -0.85
CA LEU A 665 7.03 -19.93 -0.16
C LEU A 665 6.77 -18.66 -0.98
N LYS A 666 6.28 -17.60 -0.33
CA LYS A 666 6.34 -16.24 -0.85
C LYS A 666 7.56 -15.53 -0.26
N VAL A 667 8.39 -14.95 -1.11
CA VAL A 667 9.59 -14.20 -0.76
C VAL A 667 9.60 -12.87 -1.52
N SER A 668 10.14 -11.81 -0.91
CA SER A 668 10.25 -10.53 -1.59
C SER A 668 11.34 -10.54 -2.69
N VAL A 669 11.11 -9.82 -3.79
CA VAL A 669 12.11 -9.62 -4.85
C VAL A 669 13.33 -8.87 -4.31
N GLU A 670 13.12 -7.93 -3.37
CA GLU A 670 14.20 -7.23 -2.66
C GLU A 670 15.11 -8.22 -1.92
N GLU A 671 14.54 -9.16 -1.17
CA GLU A 671 15.31 -10.20 -0.46
C GLU A 671 16.11 -11.10 -1.42
N LEU A 672 15.50 -11.53 -2.53
CA LEU A 672 16.19 -12.33 -3.54
C LEU A 672 17.41 -11.59 -4.12
N HIS A 673 17.28 -10.30 -4.43
CA HIS A 673 18.40 -9.50 -4.90
C HIS A 673 19.48 -9.33 -3.84
N ILE A 674 19.11 -9.10 -2.57
CA ILE A 674 20.06 -8.97 -1.46
C ILE A 674 20.86 -10.27 -1.28
N ALA A 675 20.23 -11.44 -1.27
CA ALA A 675 20.94 -12.73 -1.23
C ALA A 675 21.81 -12.95 -2.47
N LEU A 676 21.28 -12.69 -3.67
CA LEU A 676 22.03 -12.87 -4.92
C LEU A 676 23.18 -11.89 -5.08
N ASN A 677 23.18 -10.75 -4.38
CA ASN A 677 24.31 -9.83 -4.37
C ASN A 677 25.24 -10.04 -3.16
N ASP A 678 24.76 -10.73 -2.12
CA ASP A 678 25.43 -10.84 -0.81
C ASP A 678 25.61 -9.47 -0.14
N ASP A 679 24.54 -8.66 -0.20
CA ASP A 679 24.51 -7.28 0.31
C ASP A 679 23.79 -7.15 1.67
N ALA A 680 23.66 -8.24 2.45
CA ALA A 680 22.91 -8.18 3.72
C ALA A 680 23.52 -7.20 4.73
N ASN A 681 24.82 -6.95 4.64
CA ASN A 681 25.55 -5.96 5.42
C ASN A 681 25.09 -4.50 5.16
N LEU A 682 24.39 -4.24 4.06
CA LEU A 682 23.83 -2.91 3.77
C LEU A 682 22.46 -2.67 4.46
N LEU A 683 21.84 -3.71 5.02
CA LEU A 683 20.60 -3.56 5.80
C LEU A 683 20.90 -2.85 7.12
N MET A 684 20.18 -1.75 7.39
CA MET A 684 20.40 -0.94 8.58
C MET A 684 19.13 -0.16 8.93
N ASP A 685 18.85 -0.03 10.23
CA ASP A 685 17.80 0.87 10.69
C ASP A 685 18.29 2.32 10.60
N MET A 686 17.60 3.13 9.81
CA MET A 686 17.95 4.54 9.61
C MET A 686 17.84 5.38 10.89
N THR A 687 17.21 4.88 11.96
CA THR A 687 17.20 5.53 13.27
C THR A 687 18.53 5.38 14.01
N GLU A 688 19.32 4.35 13.72
CA GLU A 688 20.66 4.10 14.30
C GLU A 688 21.72 5.06 13.74
N LEU A 689 21.49 5.66 12.56
CA LEU A 689 22.40 6.63 11.92
C LEU A 689 22.64 7.92 12.72
N TYR A 690 21.78 8.22 13.69
CA TYR A 690 21.92 9.40 14.55
C TYR A 690 22.73 9.11 15.83
N GLY A 691 23.21 7.87 16.01
CA GLY A 691 24.16 7.50 17.06
C GLY A 691 25.62 7.64 16.61
N ASP A 692 26.51 8.02 17.53
CA ASP A 692 27.96 8.21 17.33
C ASP A 692 28.76 6.88 17.16
N ASP A 693 28.10 5.77 16.82
CA ASP A 693 28.81 4.50 16.65
C ASP A 693 29.37 4.37 15.23
N GLU A 694 30.64 4.77 15.08
CA GLU A 694 31.55 4.27 14.05
C GLU A 694 31.76 2.76 14.23
N ASN A 695 30.70 1.96 14.04
CA ASN A 695 30.86 0.53 13.87
C ASN A 695 31.16 0.29 12.39
N ASP A 696 32.45 0.21 12.07
CA ASP A 696 32.96 -0.59 10.96
C ASP A 696 32.42 -2.02 11.14
N ARG A 697 31.18 -2.27 10.71
CA ARG A 697 30.62 -3.62 10.66
C ARG A 697 31.43 -4.36 9.59
N GLU A 698 32.38 -5.20 10.02
CA GLU A 698 33.02 -6.17 9.14
C GLU A 698 31.89 -6.94 8.42
N ALA A 699 31.94 -6.93 7.09
CA ALA A 699 30.88 -7.51 6.27
C ALA A 699 30.94 -9.04 6.35
N ASP A 700 30.13 -9.62 7.23
CA ASP A 700 29.91 -11.06 7.22
C ASP A 700 29.10 -11.44 5.99
N SER A 701 29.75 -12.16 5.07
CA SER A 701 29.10 -12.76 3.90
C SER A 701 28.04 -13.77 4.36
N LEU A 702 26.87 -13.77 3.70
CA LEU A 702 25.83 -14.80 3.84
C LEU A 702 26.35 -16.20 3.45
N TYR A 703 27.46 -16.27 2.71
CA TYR A 703 28.02 -17.48 2.13
C TYR A 703 29.48 -17.69 2.56
N GLN A 704 29.73 -17.82 3.86
CA GLN A 704 31.08 -18.02 4.43
C GLN A 704 31.88 -19.16 3.78
N ASN A 705 31.20 -20.22 3.33
CA ASN A 705 31.80 -21.39 2.67
C ASN A 705 31.75 -21.32 1.12
N GLY A 706 31.46 -20.15 0.55
CA GLY A 706 31.21 -19.95 -0.87
C GLY A 706 29.74 -20.16 -1.25
N PHE A 707 29.38 -19.61 -2.40
CA PHE A 707 28.02 -19.67 -2.92
C PHE A 707 27.72 -21.02 -3.59
N SER A 708 26.66 -21.71 -3.14
CA SER A 708 26.04 -22.85 -3.84
C SER A 708 24.52 -22.66 -3.92
N SER A 709 23.86 -23.45 -4.77
CA SER A 709 22.39 -23.40 -4.81
C SER A 709 21.76 -23.86 -3.49
N GLU A 710 22.38 -24.83 -2.82
CA GLU A 710 21.92 -25.34 -1.52
C GLU A 710 22.00 -24.25 -0.44
N SER A 711 23.15 -23.55 -0.33
CA SER A 711 23.29 -22.46 0.64
C SER A 711 22.36 -21.29 0.31
N PHE A 712 22.12 -21.00 -0.98
CA PHE A 712 21.18 -19.96 -1.40
C PHE A 712 19.73 -20.31 -1.01
N VAL A 713 19.29 -21.55 -1.29
CA VAL A 713 17.97 -22.02 -0.88
C VAL A 713 17.83 -21.97 0.63
N ASP A 714 18.84 -22.40 1.38
CA ASP A 714 18.84 -22.35 2.84
C ASP A 714 18.75 -20.92 3.40
N VAL A 715 19.48 -19.96 2.80
CA VAL A 715 19.38 -18.53 3.18
C VAL A 715 17.96 -18.00 2.99
N ILE A 716 17.30 -18.35 1.89
CA ILE A 716 15.94 -17.89 1.59
C ILE A 716 14.91 -18.65 2.43
N GLU A 717 14.86 -19.99 2.40
CA GLU A 717 13.80 -20.75 3.07
C GLU A 717 13.85 -20.64 4.60
N ASN A 718 14.99 -20.26 5.19
CA ASN A 718 15.14 -20.01 6.62
C ASN A 718 15.23 -18.52 6.98
N SER A 719 14.90 -17.61 6.05
CA SER A 719 14.86 -16.16 6.29
C SER A 719 16.15 -15.56 6.85
N LYS A 720 17.33 -16.11 6.51
CA LYS A 720 18.60 -15.80 7.19
C LYS A 720 19.05 -14.35 7.04
N ILE A 721 18.63 -13.68 5.96
CA ILE A 721 18.88 -12.25 5.73
C ILE A 721 18.35 -11.38 6.88
N TRP A 722 17.32 -11.86 7.57
CA TRP A 722 16.63 -11.11 8.62
C TRP A 722 17.06 -11.54 10.04
N GLU A 723 18.11 -12.36 10.20
CA GLU A 723 18.57 -12.86 11.51
C GLU A 723 18.88 -11.74 12.52
N SER A 724 19.41 -10.60 12.06
CA SER A 724 19.64 -9.42 12.93
C SER A 724 18.37 -8.88 13.58
N LEU A 725 17.20 -9.08 12.98
CA LEU A 725 15.90 -8.75 13.59
C LEU A 725 15.45 -9.78 14.61
N LEU A 726 15.93 -11.01 14.52
CA LEU A 726 15.61 -12.12 15.42
C LEU A 726 16.46 -12.06 16.70
N GLU A 727 17.72 -11.59 16.61
CA GLU A 727 18.61 -11.41 17.76
C GLU A 727 18.16 -10.25 18.68
N ASN A 728 17.64 -9.17 18.10
CA ASN A 728 17.10 -8.02 18.84
C ASN A 728 15.68 -8.23 19.40
N GLY A 729 15.08 -9.42 19.21
CA GLY A 729 13.76 -9.79 19.72
C GLY A 729 13.77 -10.38 21.13
N THR A 730 14.95 -10.54 21.75
CA THR A 730 15.15 -11.18 23.06
C THR A 730 15.57 -10.26 24.21
N GLU A 731 15.54 -8.93 24.02
CA GLU A 731 15.75 -7.96 25.12
C GLU A 731 14.45 -7.39 25.70
#